data_AF-A0A7S3PXM6-F1
#
_entry.id   AF-A0A7S3PXM6-F1
#
_cell.length_a   1.000
_cell.length_b   1.000
_cell.length_c   1.000
_cell.angle_alpha   90.00
_cell.angle_beta   90.00
_cell.angle_gamma   90.00
#
_symmetry.space_group_name_H-M   'P 1'
#
loop_
_entity.id
_entity.type
_entity.pdbx_description
1 polymer ?
#
loop_
_entity_poly.entity_id
_entity_poly.type
_entity_poly.pdbx_seq_one_letter_code
_entity_poly.pdbx_strand_id
1 'polypeptide(L)'
;MTNISDSKHHNDIDHDNGSRKRVKYSDKNRPEIDEETIQKAWSHYQSYLDSAEEAAESGNAADVDELHEVVAVLEQVEQIGNDVDTTENLASFCAELVPLHLSTVRDMLPILLSQVYLQLGDDVISREFNGEDEEGEDEDADTPENLFSKSLKFFPRNASALSMLANYRKTNLTAEPNEICEMFEIAGKHAREIRDIAASLLADENEDEDDKEGDKFKEWVELLLLDGISGAEFMEEEDEEDGSEKEESVGEKICSIEHQERYEKEMNEREEAKADEISTSGVESTSCFMAAFLHSILKRHDKALKHLAKFDISHRIHPNVWLAADNLCLDKYTAKDKSCELRDGAYFEPRAFQGSESSPLLPTRLYDRLCETFSPNAAFWRESDYQNRGYYSFFEDVTEERKKHPRHLLDDVILNHLLPRAQLSVPSSKIVGYEFWAHTRALKANLGHQLHFDTDEAMLASEQEVTHPIVSSVLYLTGNDNKNKTTAGPTIIFNQTPDSKEVAQNAWISMARDKRFMVFPGNCLHGVLPCTGNPGTRDHPKDRLTLMVGFWTRRVPEKMLDRHLYGPCGKIPEPSEEHTWVVGIQEGYGNAKESECNTTNSQTEYIQPKAELLPQISPAWEDISKEVGEEKFRKLDIPSSLDHKFFVKSAPFCFTNSLFRNDKA
;
A
#
# COMPACT_ATOMS: atom_id res chain seq x y z
N MET A 1 36.70 -41.67 3.35
CA MET A 1 38.12 -41.50 2.96
C MET A 1 38.14 -40.74 1.64
N THR A 2 38.16 -39.42 1.73
CA THR A 2 38.42 -38.49 0.62
C THR A 2 38.87 -37.21 1.29
N ASN A 3 40.18 -36.99 1.30
CA ASN A 3 40.82 -35.79 1.85
C ASN A 3 40.59 -34.63 0.88
N ILE A 4 40.00 -33.54 1.37
CA ILE A 4 40.01 -32.23 0.72
C ILE A 4 40.94 -31.36 1.55
N SER A 5 42.00 -30.90 0.92
CA SER A 5 43.04 -30.05 1.47
C SER A 5 42.59 -28.59 1.49
N ASP A 6 42.61 -27.98 2.68
CA ASP A 6 42.47 -26.55 2.89
C ASP A 6 43.72 -25.80 2.39
N SER A 7 43.55 -24.97 1.36
CA SER A 7 44.51 -23.92 1.01
C SER A 7 43.99 -22.57 1.53
N LYS A 8 44.57 -22.10 2.63
CA LYS A 8 44.43 -20.71 3.09
C LYS A 8 45.26 -19.81 2.17
N HIS A 9 44.61 -18.95 1.39
CA HIS A 9 45.24 -17.76 0.81
C HIS A 9 45.03 -16.58 1.75
N HIS A 10 46.13 -16.08 2.33
CA HIS A 10 46.20 -14.72 2.86
C HIS A 10 46.25 -13.77 1.67
N ASN A 11 45.24 -12.89 1.57
CA ASN A 11 45.32 -11.68 0.77
C ASN A 11 45.73 -10.55 1.71
N ASP A 12 47.01 -10.17 1.64
CA ASP A 12 47.47 -8.87 2.12
C ASP A 12 46.91 -7.82 1.15
N ILE A 13 46.01 -6.97 1.65
CA ILE A 13 45.52 -5.79 0.91
C ILE A 13 46.44 -4.64 1.28
N ASP A 14 47.38 -4.33 0.38
CA ASP A 14 48.15 -3.09 0.39
C ASP A 14 47.21 -1.91 0.12
N HIS A 15 47.05 -1.02 1.10
CA HIS A 15 46.43 0.30 0.90
C HIS A 15 47.39 1.20 0.10
N ASP A 16 47.32 1.08 -1.23
CA ASP A 16 47.95 2.03 -2.15
C ASP A 16 47.12 3.33 -2.18
N ASN A 17 47.62 4.36 -1.51
CA ASN A 17 47.12 5.74 -1.54
C ASN A 17 47.43 6.37 -2.92
N GLY A 18 46.80 5.84 -3.96
CA GLY A 18 46.90 6.35 -5.32
C GLY A 18 46.17 7.67 -5.46
N SER A 19 46.90 8.79 -5.41
CA SER A 19 46.41 10.10 -5.83
C SER A 19 45.93 10.03 -7.29
N ARG A 20 44.63 9.82 -7.50
CA ARG A 20 43.99 9.86 -8.82
C ARG A 20 44.19 11.26 -9.42
N LYS A 21 45.05 11.36 -10.43
CA LYS A 21 45.20 12.57 -11.24
C LYS A 21 43.86 12.89 -11.90
N ARG A 22 43.23 13.96 -11.43
CA ARG A 22 42.03 14.60 -11.99
C ARG A 22 42.27 14.86 -13.49
N VAL A 23 41.66 14.05 -14.36
CA VAL A 23 41.67 14.31 -15.81
C VAL A 23 40.76 15.51 -16.03
N LYS A 24 41.35 16.70 -16.10
CA LYS A 24 40.62 17.92 -16.47
C LYS A 24 40.27 17.82 -17.95
N TYR A 25 39.07 17.33 -18.27
CA TYR A 25 38.45 17.60 -19.56
C TYR A 25 38.23 19.11 -19.62
N SER A 26 39.09 19.83 -20.35
CA SER A 26 38.91 21.26 -20.56
C SER A 26 37.84 21.45 -21.62
N ASP A 27 36.58 21.49 -21.18
CA ASP A 27 35.43 21.70 -22.05
C ASP A 27 35.31 23.19 -22.39
N LYS A 28 36.29 23.72 -23.14
CA LYS A 28 36.43 25.16 -23.43
C LYS A 28 35.39 25.70 -24.43
N ASN A 29 34.44 24.89 -24.87
CA ASN A 29 33.50 25.23 -25.94
C ASN A 29 32.02 25.15 -25.53
N ARG A 30 31.68 24.91 -24.26
CA ARG A 30 30.30 25.04 -23.79
C ARG A 30 29.94 26.52 -23.60
N PRO A 31 28.99 27.09 -24.37
CA PRO A 31 28.34 28.35 -24.03
C PRO A 31 27.95 28.37 -22.55
N GLU A 32 28.31 29.46 -21.91
CA GLU A 32 28.09 29.68 -20.50
C GLU A 32 26.62 30.07 -20.29
N ILE A 33 25.89 29.31 -19.47
CA ILE A 33 24.54 29.70 -19.02
C ILE A 33 24.72 30.91 -18.11
N ASP A 34 24.13 32.03 -18.49
CA ASP A 34 24.24 33.27 -17.73
C ASP A 34 23.42 33.19 -16.44
N GLU A 35 23.81 34.01 -15.46
CA GLU A 35 23.21 34.04 -14.12
C GLU A 35 21.74 34.49 -14.13
N GLU A 36 21.33 35.31 -15.10
CA GLU A 36 19.94 35.78 -15.22
C GLU A 36 19.02 34.60 -15.60
N THR A 37 19.47 33.73 -16.50
CA THR A 37 18.75 32.49 -16.85
C THR A 37 18.57 31.56 -15.64
N ILE A 38 19.64 31.37 -14.84
CA ILE A 38 19.60 30.53 -13.62
C ILE A 38 18.61 31.11 -12.61
N GLN A 39 18.71 32.41 -12.31
CA GLN A 39 17.86 33.08 -11.35
C GLN A 39 16.40 33.13 -11.80
N LYS A 40 16.15 33.28 -13.11
CA LYS A 40 14.80 33.24 -13.68
C LYS A 40 14.16 31.87 -13.51
N ALA A 41 14.87 30.80 -13.87
CA ALA A 41 14.40 29.43 -13.69
C ALA A 41 14.08 29.13 -12.22
N TRP A 42 14.95 29.54 -11.30
CA TRP A 42 14.71 29.36 -9.87
C TRP A 42 13.49 30.12 -9.36
N SER A 43 13.31 31.37 -9.80
CA SER A 43 12.17 32.19 -9.39
C SER A 43 10.83 31.57 -9.79
N HIS A 44 10.73 31.01 -11.00
CA HIS A 44 9.52 30.30 -11.44
C HIS A 44 9.28 29.05 -10.58
N TYR A 45 10.33 28.28 -10.29
CA TYR A 45 10.21 27.11 -9.43
C TYR A 45 9.76 27.45 -8.00
N GLN A 46 10.29 28.52 -7.40
CA GLN A 46 9.86 29.02 -6.09
C GLN A 46 8.38 29.46 -6.12
N SER A 47 7.95 30.21 -7.14
CA SER A 47 6.54 30.58 -7.32
C SER A 47 5.62 29.35 -7.37
N TYR A 48 6.06 28.29 -8.05
CA TYR A 48 5.32 27.02 -8.06
C TYR A 48 5.21 26.41 -6.66
N LEU A 49 6.31 26.33 -5.90
CA LEU A 49 6.30 25.78 -4.54
C LEU A 49 5.36 26.56 -3.62
N ASP A 50 5.41 27.89 -3.66
CA ASP A 50 4.50 28.76 -2.91
C ASP A 50 3.03 28.45 -3.27
N SER A 51 2.73 28.30 -4.57
CA SER A 51 1.38 27.96 -5.03
C SER A 51 0.93 26.56 -4.61
N ALA A 52 1.85 25.60 -4.53
CA ALA A 52 1.58 24.22 -4.14
C ALA A 52 1.28 24.11 -2.64
N GLU A 53 1.96 24.91 -1.81
CA GLU A 53 1.65 25.04 -0.39
C GLU A 53 0.25 25.64 -0.17
N GLU A 54 -0.07 26.75 -0.87
CA GLU A 54 -1.41 27.36 -0.82
C GLU A 54 -2.51 26.39 -1.31
N ALA A 55 -2.21 25.58 -2.33
CA ALA A 55 -3.09 24.54 -2.87
C ALA A 55 -3.36 23.44 -1.83
N ALA A 56 -2.34 22.98 -1.11
CA ALA A 56 -2.47 21.97 -0.07
C ALA A 56 -3.38 22.44 1.10
N GLU A 57 -3.33 23.73 1.45
CA GLU A 57 -4.20 24.31 2.49
C GLU A 57 -5.63 24.55 2.02
N SER A 58 -5.80 24.98 0.76
CA SER A 58 -7.10 25.42 0.22
C SER A 58 -7.89 24.33 -0.50
N GLY A 59 -7.24 23.23 -0.90
CA GLY A 59 -7.79 22.19 -1.76
C GLY A 59 -7.90 22.60 -3.24
N ASN A 60 -7.26 23.70 -3.64
CA ASN A 60 -7.16 24.12 -5.04
C ASN A 60 -6.01 23.39 -5.75
N ALA A 61 -5.92 23.50 -7.07
CA ALA A 61 -4.76 23.03 -7.84
C ALA A 61 -3.60 24.05 -7.77
N ALA A 62 -2.36 23.55 -7.81
CA ALA A 62 -1.15 24.37 -7.88
C ALA A 62 -1.00 25.04 -9.27
N ASP A 63 -0.22 26.11 -9.36
CA ASP A 63 0.00 26.83 -10.62
C ASP A 63 1.10 26.17 -11.46
N VAL A 64 0.70 25.21 -12.29
CA VAL A 64 1.60 24.41 -13.14
C VAL A 64 2.20 25.23 -14.29
N ASP A 65 1.67 26.41 -14.61
CA ASP A 65 2.23 27.28 -15.67
C ASP A 65 3.67 27.72 -15.33
N GLU A 66 3.97 27.92 -14.04
CA GLU A 66 5.30 28.25 -13.55
C GLU A 66 6.32 27.13 -13.85
N LEU A 67 5.91 25.86 -13.77
CA LEU A 67 6.76 24.72 -14.16
C LEU A 67 7.06 24.72 -15.67
N HIS A 68 6.07 25.04 -16.50
CA HIS A 68 6.26 25.16 -17.94
C HIS A 68 7.21 26.31 -18.31
N GLU A 69 7.20 27.42 -17.57
CA GLU A 69 8.17 28.51 -17.73
C GLU A 69 9.60 28.06 -17.37
N VAL A 70 9.79 27.22 -16.33
CA VAL A 70 11.12 26.63 -16.05
C VAL A 70 11.60 25.78 -17.23
N VAL A 71 10.75 24.91 -17.78
CA VAL A 71 11.07 24.11 -18.98
C VAL A 71 11.44 25.03 -20.15
N ALA A 72 10.64 26.07 -20.41
CA ALA A 72 10.90 27.00 -21.50
C ALA A 72 12.22 27.75 -21.36
N VAL A 73 12.63 28.10 -20.13
CA VAL A 73 13.90 28.78 -19.85
C VAL A 73 15.08 27.83 -20.00
N LEU A 74 14.98 26.60 -19.50
CA LEU A 74 16.12 25.67 -19.44
C LEU A 74 16.29 24.79 -20.68
N GLU A 75 15.21 24.39 -21.38
CA GLU A 75 15.33 23.52 -22.56
C GLU A 75 15.95 24.19 -23.79
N GLN A 76 15.90 25.52 -23.84
CA GLN A 76 16.62 26.30 -24.86
C GLN A 76 18.14 26.12 -24.74
N VAL A 77 18.61 25.62 -23.60
CA VAL A 77 20.00 25.27 -23.37
C VAL A 77 20.20 23.81 -23.76
N GLU A 78 20.56 23.56 -25.03
CA GLU A 78 20.85 22.22 -25.60
C GLU A 78 21.86 21.37 -24.78
N GLN A 79 22.52 21.94 -23.76
CA GLN A 79 23.64 21.38 -23.01
C GLN A 79 23.29 20.79 -21.66
N ILE A 80 22.05 20.98 -21.18
CA ILE A 80 21.61 20.46 -19.88
C ILE A 80 21.32 18.95 -19.98
N GLY A 81 20.98 18.45 -21.17
CA GLY A 81 20.78 17.03 -21.43
C GLY A 81 22.09 16.28 -21.69
N ASN A 82 22.29 15.15 -21.02
CA ASN A 82 23.21 14.14 -21.53
C ASN A 82 22.58 13.50 -22.77
N ASP A 83 23.37 13.31 -23.83
CA ASP A 83 22.98 12.70 -25.12
C ASP A 83 22.71 11.18 -24.98
N VAL A 84 22.22 10.75 -23.81
CA VAL A 84 21.97 9.37 -23.48
C VAL A 84 20.56 9.02 -23.95
N ASP A 85 20.49 8.10 -24.89
CA ASP A 85 19.25 7.46 -25.31
C ASP A 85 18.68 6.66 -24.14
N THR A 86 17.65 7.20 -23.47
CA THR A 86 17.04 6.62 -22.27
C THR A 86 16.13 5.43 -22.57
N THR A 87 15.92 5.10 -23.84
CA THR A 87 14.96 4.05 -24.22
C THR A 87 15.53 2.64 -24.12
N GLU A 88 16.86 2.46 -24.13
CA GLU A 88 17.49 1.14 -24.05
C GLU A 88 18.07 0.85 -22.65
N ASN A 89 17.20 0.28 -21.81
CA ASN A 89 17.53 -0.52 -20.61
C ASN A 89 17.92 0.28 -19.34
N LEU A 90 16.91 0.70 -18.55
CA LEU A 90 17.07 1.28 -17.21
C LEU A 90 18.10 0.54 -16.32
N ALA A 91 18.16 -0.79 -16.43
CA ALA A 91 19.10 -1.61 -15.64
C ALA A 91 20.57 -1.40 -16.03
N SER A 92 20.85 -1.10 -17.31
CA SER A 92 22.21 -0.77 -17.76
C SER A 92 22.64 0.61 -17.25
N PHE A 93 21.68 1.52 -17.07
CA PHE A 93 21.92 2.89 -16.68
C PHE A 93 22.32 3.04 -15.21
N CYS A 94 21.80 2.15 -14.35
CA CYS A 94 22.04 2.20 -12.91
C CYS A 94 23.35 1.51 -12.46
N ALA A 95 24.06 0.83 -13.38
CA ALA A 95 25.20 -0.03 -13.04
C ALA A 95 26.56 0.71 -12.93
N GLU A 96 26.71 1.88 -13.54
CA GLU A 96 27.95 2.69 -13.49
C GLU A 96 27.64 4.11 -12.98
N LEU A 97 27.39 4.24 -11.67
CA LEU A 97 27.20 5.55 -11.05
C LEU A 97 28.55 6.26 -10.92
N VAL A 98 28.75 7.29 -11.74
CA VAL A 98 29.82 8.27 -11.54
C VAL A 98 29.55 9.01 -10.23
N PRO A 99 30.57 9.23 -9.37
CA PRO A 99 30.41 10.05 -8.18
C PRO A 99 29.81 11.41 -8.51
N LEU A 100 28.73 11.77 -7.82
CA LEU A 100 28.07 13.06 -8.00
C LEU A 100 28.96 14.14 -7.37
N HIS A 101 29.43 15.08 -8.18
CA HIS A 101 30.25 16.20 -7.72
C HIS A 101 29.45 17.48 -7.93
N LEU A 102 28.73 17.90 -6.91
CA LEU A 102 27.96 19.14 -6.89
C LEU A 102 28.77 20.16 -6.11
N SER A 103 29.07 21.29 -6.75
CA SER A 103 29.88 22.34 -6.15
C SER A 103 29.32 23.75 -6.39
N THR A 104 28.36 23.88 -7.29
CA THR A 104 27.78 25.15 -7.69
C THR A 104 26.30 24.98 -8.01
N VAL A 105 25.53 26.06 -7.96
CA VAL A 105 24.12 26.09 -8.40
C VAL A 105 23.97 25.64 -9.86
N ARG A 106 24.96 25.93 -10.71
CA ARG A 106 24.97 25.48 -12.10
C ARG A 106 24.97 23.96 -12.23
N ASP A 107 25.61 23.23 -11.31
CA ASP A 107 25.62 21.77 -11.29
C ASP A 107 24.22 21.19 -10.97
N MET A 108 23.32 22.01 -10.41
CA MET A 108 21.97 21.63 -9.99
C MET A 108 20.89 21.85 -11.07
N LEU A 109 21.20 22.52 -12.18
CA LEU A 109 20.19 22.78 -13.24
C LEU A 109 19.57 21.51 -13.85
N PRO A 110 20.33 20.42 -14.13
CA PRO A 110 19.71 19.18 -14.58
C PRO A 110 18.81 18.54 -13.51
N ILE A 111 19.15 18.73 -12.24
CA ILE A 111 18.37 18.24 -11.10
C ILE A 111 17.05 19.02 -10.98
N LEU A 112 17.10 20.35 -11.09
CA LEU A 112 15.91 21.20 -11.13
C LEU A 112 14.98 20.79 -12.28
N LEU A 113 15.49 20.65 -13.49
CA LEU A 113 14.68 20.26 -14.64
C LEU A 113 14.10 18.84 -14.48
N SER A 114 14.87 17.92 -13.87
CA SER A 114 14.35 16.61 -13.49
C SER A 114 13.17 16.71 -12.53
N GLN A 115 13.23 17.61 -11.55
CA GLN A 115 12.18 17.79 -10.55
C GLN A 115 10.92 18.45 -11.13
N VAL A 116 11.09 19.43 -12.02
CA VAL A 116 9.98 20.03 -12.77
C VAL A 116 9.21 18.96 -13.56
N TYR A 117 9.93 18.08 -14.26
CA TYR A 117 9.29 16.97 -14.99
C TYR A 117 8.63 15.94 -14.10
N LEU A 118 9.13 15.74 -12.87
CA LEU A 118 8.46 14.90 -11.88
C LEU A 118 7.10 15.49 -11.50
N GLN A 119 7.06 16.76 -11.13
CA GLN A 119 5.86 17.46 -10.68
C GLN A 119 4.82 17.60 -11.80
N LEU A 120 5.25 17.88 -13.03
CA LEU A 120 4.36 17.83 -14.20
C LEU A 120 3.73 16.45 -14.38
N GLY A 121 4.50 15.37 -14.17
CA GLY A 121 3.98 14.01 -14.25
C GLY A 121 2.96 13.69 -13.15
N ASP A 122 3.18 14.19 -11.94
CA ASP A 122 2.25 14.04 -10.81
C ASP A 122 0.94 14.81 -11.00
N ASP A 123 1.03 16.03 -11.54
CA ASP A 123 -0.14 16.83 -11.89
C ASP A 123 -1.04 16.12 -12.91
N VAL A 124 -0.46 15.59 -13.98
CA VAL A 124 -1.23 14.84 -15.00
C VAL A 124 -1.95 13.65 -14.38
N ILE A 125 -1.30 12.90 -13.48
CA ILE A 125 -1.95 11.79 -12.75
C ILE A 125 -3.11 12.29 -11.89
N SER A 126 -2.93 13.42 -11.21
CA SER A 126 -3.95 14.01 -10.34
C SER A 126 -5.20 14.44 -11.14
N ARG A 127 -5.00 15.06 -12.31
CA ARG A 127 -6.09 15.45 -13.22
C ARG A 127 -6.83 14.24 -13.80
N GLU A 128 -6.09 13.20 -14.22
CA GLU A 128 -6.67 11.92 -14.66
C GLU A 128 -7.55 11.30 -13.56
N PHE A 129 -7.13 11.39 -12.28
CA PHE A 129 -7.87 10.84 -11.17
C PHE A 129 -9.14 11.63 -10.82
N ASN A 130 -9.11 12.95 -11.03
CA ASN A 130 -10.26 13.84 -10.82
C ASN A 130 -11.30 13.76 -11.96
N GLY A 131 -11.00 13.03 -13.05
CA GLY A 131 -11.88 12.93 -14.20
C GLY A 131 -12.02 14.25 -14.96
N GLU A 132 -11.01 15.11 -14.87
CA GLU A 132 -10.89 16.32 -15.68
C GLU A 132 -10.49 15.88 -17.10
N ASP A 133 -11.43 15.28 -17.82
CA ASP A 133 -11.26 14.96 -19.24
C ASP A 133 -11.08 16.28 -19.99
N GLU A 134 -9.85 16.59 -20.41
CA GLU A 134 -9.62 17.67 -21.36
C GLU A 134 -10.38 17.32 -22.65
N GLU A 135 -11.50 18.00 -22.90
CA GLU A 135 -12.32 17.83 -24.12
C GLU A 135 -11.58 18.25 -25.42
N GLY A 136 -10.25 18.39 -25.38
CA GLY A 136 -9.37 18.55 -26.53
C GLY A 136 -8.32 17.45 -26.52
N GLU A 137 -8.50 16.44 -27.38
CA GLU A 137 -7.46 15.45 -27.71
C GLU A 137 -6.29 16.17 -28.41
N ASP A 138 -5.42 16.85 -27.67
CA ASP A 138 -4.10 17.17 -28.18
C ASP A 138 -3.33 15.84 -28.22
N GLU A 139 -3.26 15.23 -29.41
CA GLU A 139 -2.51 13.98 -29.67
C GLU A 139 -1.03 14.08 -29.23
N ASP A 140 -0.54 15.30 -28.98
CA ASP A 140 0.82 15.62 -28.57
C ASP A 140 0.99 15.83 -27.04
N ALA A 141 -0.06 15.67 -26.21
CA ALA A 141 0.06 15.81 -24.77
C ALA A 141 1.00 14.75 -24.16
N ASP A 142 1.93 15.18 -23.32
CA ASP A 142 2.87 14.27 -22.67
C ASP A 142 2.15 13.39 -21.64
N THR A 143 2.25 12.07 -21.80
CA THR A 143 1.76 11.12 -20.80
C THR A 143 2.60 11.18 -19.50
N PRO A 144 2.06 10.79 -18.33
CA PRO A 144 2.86 10.72 -17.09
C PRO A 144 4.14 9.90 -17.25
N GLU A 145 4.08 8.79 -17.99
CA GLU A 145 5.23 7.94 -18.28
C GLU A 145 6.31 8.66 -19.10
N ASN A 146 5.93 9.50 -20.06
CA ASN A 146 6.86 10.33 -20.82
C ASN A 146 7.52 11.38 -19.91
N LEU A 147 6.74 12.05 -19.05
CA LEU A 147 7.24 13.08 -18.14
C LEU A 147 8.24 12.51 -17.12
N PHE A 148 7.94 11.37 -16.49
CA PHE A 148 8.91 10.70 -15.62
C PHE A 148 10.13 10.21 -16.38
N SER A 149 9.97 9.77 -17.64
CA SER A 149 11.12 9.38 -18.48
C SER A 149 12.02 10.59 -18.80
N LYS A 150 11.44 11.77 -19.05
CA LYS A 150 12.18 13.03 -19.19
C LYS A 150 12.87 13.41 -17.88
N SER A 151 12.18 13.29 -16.74
CA SER A 151 12.77 13.52 -15.41
C SER A 151 14.03 12.67 -15.20
N LEU A 152 13.95 11.35 -15.46
CA LEU A 152 15.06 10.41 -15.31
C LEU A 152 16.16 10.61 -16.36
N LYS A 153 15.86 11.21 -17.52
CA LYS A 153 16.85 11.60 -18.53
C LYS A 153 17.78 12.70 -17.99
N PHE A 154 17.22 13.71 -17.35
CA PHE A 154 18.00 14.83 -16.81
C PHE A 154 18.74 14.45 -15.53
N PHE A 155 18.08 13.73 -14.63
CA PHE A 155 18.71 13.21 -13.43
C PHE A 155 18.34 11.74 -13.17
N PRO A 156 19.21 10.80 -13.58
CA PRO A 156 18.98 9.35 -13.45
C PRO A 156 18.76 8.85 -12.03
N ARG A 157 19.30 9.60 -11.06
CA ARG A 157 19.23 9.28 -9.64
C ARG A 157 18.04 9.95 -8.95
N ASN A 158 17.09 10.52 -9.71
CA ASN A 158 15.85 11.04 -9.17
C ASN A 158 15.01 9.86 -8.64
N ALA A 159 15.16 9.56 -7.35
CA ALA A 159 14.51 8.44 -6.70
C ALA A 159 12.99 8.61 -6.65
N SER A 160 12.50 9.83 -6.41
CA SER A 160 11.07 10.17 -6.45
C SER A 160 10.47 9.83 -7.82
N ALA A 161 11.06 10.31 -8.91
CA ALA A 161 10.59 10.01 -10.27
C ALA A 161 10.62 8.51 -10.60
N LEU A 162 11.67 7.80 -10.18
CA LEU A 162 11.75 6.36 -10.42
C LEU A 162 10.69 5.58 -9.63
N SER A 163 10.46 5.96 -8.37
CA SER A 163 9.42 5.39 -7.50
C SER A 163 8.02 5.64 -8.06
N MET A 164 7.74 6.88 -8.49
CA MET A 164 6.46 7.28 -9.09
C MET A 164 6.20 6.56 -10.42
N LEU A 165 7.20 6.48 -11.31
CA LEU A 165 7.08 5.73 -12.55
C LEU A 165 6.83 4.23 -12.29
N ALA A 166 7.52 3.64 -11.32
CA ALA A 166 7.29 2.25 -10.93
C ALA A 166 5.84 2.04 -10.43
N ASN A 167 5.32 2.96 -9.62
CA ASN A 167 3.94 2.90 -9.15
C ASN A 167 2.93 3.11 -10.27
N TYR A 168 3.15 4.08 -11.17
CA TYR A 168 2.30 4.34 -12.32
C TYR A 168 2.23 3.11 -13.25
N ARG A 169 3.40 2.54 -13.61
CA ARG A 169 3.48 1.33 -14.44
C ARG A 169 2.81 0.13 -13.79
N LYS A 170 2.94 -0.02 -12.46
CA LYS A 170 2.24 -1.04 -11.69
C LYS A 170 0.73 -0.87 -11.76
N THR A 171 0.23 0.32 -11.44
CA THR A 171 -1.20 0.63 -11.39
C THR A 171 -1.87 0.51 -12.76
N ASN A 172 -1.14 0.80 -13.83
CA ASN A 172 -1.64 0.67 -15.20
C ASN A 172 -1.32 -0.67 -15.88
N LEU A 173 -0.58 -1.56 -15.20
CA LEU A 173 -0.07 -2.83 -15.73
C LEU A 173 0.73 -2.66 -17.05
N THR A 174 1.50 -1.59 -17.19
CA THR A 174 2.33 -1.33 -18.38
C THR A 174 3.72 -1.98 -18.30
N ALA A 175 4.12 -2.47 -17.12
CA ALA A 175 5.35 -3.23 -16.93
C ALA A 175 5.13 -4.52 -16.12
N GLU A 176 6.06 -5.47 -16.27
CA GLU A 176 6.01 -6.73 -15.55
C GLU A 176 6.42 -6.54 -14.07
N PRO A 177 5.85 -7.32 -13.12
CA PRO A 177 6.14 -7.15 -11.69
C PRO A 177 7.63 -7.27 -11.31
N ASN A 178 8.43 -7.99 -12.11
CA ASN A 178 9.87 -8.07 -11.90
C ASN A 178 10.59 -6.75 -12.16
N GLU A 179 10.21 -6.05 -13.22
CA GLU A 179 10.78 -4.76 -13.61
C GLU A 179 10.39 -3.70 -12.60
N ILE A 180 9.10 -3.61 -12.26
CA ILE A 180 8.58 -2.71 -11.22
C ILE A 180 9.33 -2.91 -9.89
N CYS A 181 9.57 -4.17 -9.50
CA CYS A 181 10.30 -4.49 -8.27
C CYS A 181 11.74 -3.97 -8.33
N GLU A 182 12.45 -4.18 -9.44
CA GLU A 182 13.81 -3.66 -9.64
C GLU A 182 13.86 -2.12 -9.60
N MET A 183 12.88 -1.45 -10.20
CA MET A 183 12.78 0.01 -10.14
C MET A 183 12.64 0.52 -8.71
N PHE A 184 11.80 -0.10 -7.87
CA PHE A 184 11.72 0.25 -6.45
C PHE A 184 13.00 -0.07 -5.68
N GLU A 185 13.71 -1.17 -5.99
CA GLU A 185 15.01 -1.44 -5.37
C GLU A 185 16.04 -0.35 -5.67
N ILE A 186 16.07 0.13 -6.91
CA ILE A 186 16.96 1.19 -7.36
C ILE A 186 16.53 2.54 -6.75
N ALA A 187 15.25 2.87 -6.76
CA ALA A 187 14.72 4.10 -6.17
C ALA A 187 15.07 4.19 -4.68
N GLY A 188 14.83 3.13 -3.90
CA GLY A 188 15.18 3.11 -2.48
C GLY A 188 16.68 3.24 -2.23
N LYS A 189 17.53 2.68 -3.10
CA LYS A 189 18.98 2.88 -3.03
C LYS A 189 19.37 4.33 -3.34
N HIS A 190 18.82 4.92 -4.39
CA HIS A 190 19.12 6.29 -4.78
C HIS A 190 18.65 7.30 -3.74
N ALA A 191 17.45 7.14 -3.18
CA ALA A 191 16.93 8.01 -2.14
C ALA A 191 17.89 8.09 -0.94
N ARG A 192 18.38 6.94 -0.47
CA ARG A 192 19.40 6.87 0.58
C ARG A 192 20.69 7.60 0.20
N GLU A 193 21.26 7.26 -0.95
CA GLU A 193 22.54 7.84 -1.36
C GLU A 193 22.45 9.36 -1.60
N ILE A 194 21.32 9.85 -2.12
CA ILE A 194 21.09 11.28 -2.34
C ILE A 194 20.89 12.00 -1.01
N ARG A 195 20.12 11.44 -0.07
CA ARG A 195 19.99 11.97 1.28
C ARG A 195 21.37 12.10 1.95
N ASP A 196 22.19 11.04 1.89
CA ASP A 196 23.53 11.05 2.50
C ASP A 196 24.46 12.09 1.83
N ILE A 197 24.33 12.32 0.52
CA ILE A 197 25.05 13.38 -0.21
C ILE A 197 24.56 14.77 0.22
N ALA A 198 23.25 14.99 0.27
CA ALA A 198 22.66 16.27 0.66
C ALA A 198 23.06 16.63 2.10
N ALA A 199 22.98 15.67 3.02
CA ALA A 199 23.46 15.82 4.39
C ALA A 199 24.92 16.28 4.45
N SER A 200 25.79 15.63 3.66
CA SER A 200 27.21 16.00 3.61
C SER A 200 27.46 17.39 3.00
N LEU A 201 26.62 17.86 2.08
CA LEU A 201 26.74 19.19 1.47
C LEU A 201 26.23 20.29 2.42
N LEU A 202 25.16 20.02 3.17
CA LEU A 202 24.59 20.94 4.15
C LEU A 202 25.49 21.10 5.39
N ALA A 203 26.16 20.01 5.80
CA ALA A 203 27.06 20.00 6.96
C ALA A 203 28.39 20.75 6.75
N ASP A 204 28.71 21.18 5.52
CA ASP A 204 29.92 21.98 5.26
C ASP A 204 29.73 23.41 5.80
N GLU A 205 30.11 23.58 7.07
CA GLU A 205 30.10 24.81 7.87
C GLU A 205 31.25 25.75 7.47
N ASN A 206 31.47 26.01 6.17
CA ASN A 206 32.25 27.20 5.80
C ASN A 206 31.37 28.44 6.07
N GLU A 207 31.23 28.75 7.36
CA GLU A 207 30.51 29.86 8.00
C GLU A 207 31.20 31.21 7.74
N ASP A 208 31.59 31.47 6.50
CA ASP A 208 31.82 32.87 6.13
C ASP A 208 30.43 33.51 6.04
N GLU A 209 29.96 34.14 7.12
CA GLU A 209 28.64 34.82 7.26
C GLU A 209 28.29 35.80 6.10
N ASP A 210 29.26 36.12 5.25
CA ASP A 210 29.12 37.00 4.09
C ASP A 210 28.91 36.24 2.75
N ASP A 211 28.97 34.91 2.71
CA ASP A 211 28.87 34.11 1.48
C ASP A 211 27.42 33.78 1.06
N LYS A 212 26.75 34.78 0.50
CA LYS A 212 25.39 34.65 -0.06
C LYS A 212 25.26 33.60 -1.17
N GLU A 213 26.35 33.23 -1.84
CA GLU A 213 26.31 32.20 -2.88
C GLU A 213 26.22 30.80 -2.26
N GLY A 214 26.92 30.61 -1.13
CA GLY A 214 26.80 29.42 -0.29
C GLY A 214 25.38 29.19 0.22
N ASP A 215 24.71 30.24 0.71
CA ASP A 215 23.32 30.15 1.20
C ASP A 215 22.36 29.67 0.10
N LYS A 216 22.45 30.27 -1.10
CA LYS A 216 21.65 29.84 -2.25
C LYS A 216 21.91 28.39 -2.64
N PHE A 217 23.17 27.96 -2.61
CA PHE A 217 23.50 26.57 -2.95
C PHE A 217 22.91 25.60 -1.92
N LYS A 218 22.93 25.94 -0.63
CA LYS A 218 22.32 25.13 0.44
C LYS A 218 20.80 25.03 0.27
N GLU A 219 20.13 26.13 -0.02
CA GLU A 219 18.68 26.15 -0.32
C GLU A 219 18.33 25.18 -1.48
N TRP A 220 19.12 25.19 -2.56
CA TRP A 220 18.92 24.26 -3.68
C TRP A 220 19.17 22.80 -3.30
N VAL A 221 20.17 22.53 -2.47
CA VAL A 221 20.46 21.17 -1.97
C VAL A 221 19.29 20.67 -1.14
N GLU A 222 18.76 21.49 -0.25
CA GLU A 222 17.62 21.16 0.60
C GLU A 222 16.37 20.88 -0.24
N LEU A 223 15.90 21.86 -1.03
CA LEU A 223 14.64 21.74 -1.77
C LEU A 223 14.68 20.68 -2.87
N LEU A 224 15.81 20.52 -3.59
CA LEU A 224 15.86 19.61 -4.73
C LEU A 224 16.35 18.21 -4.35
N LEU A 225 17.42 18.09 -3.56
CA LEU A 225 18.00 16.78 -3.24
C LEU A 225 17.34 16.15 -2.02
N LEU A 226 17.26 16.91 -0.93
CA LEU A 226 16.77 16.38 0.34
C LEU A 226 15.25 16.18 0.26
N ASP A 227 14.49 17.24 0.02
CA ASP A 227 13.04 17.19 -0.09
C ASP A 227 12.60 16.57 -1.42
N GLY A 228 12.86 17.23 -2.56
CA GLY A 228 12.31 16.81 -3.85
C GLY A 228 12.66 15.38 -4.30
N ILE A 229 13.93 14.99 -4.22
CA ILE A 229 14.42 13.69 -4.74
C ILE A 229 14.43 12.59 -3.68
N SER A 230 14.83 12.90 -2.46
CA SER A 230 14.91 11.89 -1.41
C SER A 230 13.61 11.82 -0.59
N GLY A 231 12.78 12.87 -0.57
CA GLY A 231 11.61 12.96 0.31
C GLY A 231 11.99 12.88 1.78
N ALA A 232 13.12 13.48 2.14
CA ALA A 232 13.56 13.67 3.52
C ALA A 232 13.50 15.16 3.84
N GLU A 233 13.30 15.48 5.10
CA GLU A 233 13.12 16.84 5.59
C GLU A 233 14.23 17.15 6.58
N PHE A 234 14.68 18.40 6.61
CA PHE A 234 15.55 18.89 7.67
C PHE A 234 14.66 19.21 8.87
N MET A 235 14.90 18.53 10.00
CA MET A 235 14.18 18.76 11.24
C MET A 235 14.90 19.89 11.97
N GLU A 236 14.31 21.09 11.99
CA GLU A 236 14.77 22.13 12.89
C GLU A 236 14.66 21.61 14.33
N GLU A 237 15.75 21.71 15.10
CA GLU A 237 15.66 21.50 16.54
C GLU A 237 14.63 22.53 17.04
N GLU A 238 13.45 22.07 17.46
CA GLU A 238 12.53 22.92 18.21
C GLU A 238 13.33 23.39 19.42
N ASP A 239 13.82 24.63 19.37
CA ASP A 239 14.54 25.27 20.46
C ASP A 239 13.66 25.18 21.69
N GLU A 240 13.84 24.11 22.48
CA GLU A 240 13.27 23.99 23.81
C GLU A 240 13.93 25.16 24.56
N GLU A 241 13.23 26.30 24.65
CA GLU A 241 13.62 27.50 25.38
C GLU A 241 13.89 27.13 26.84
N ASP A 242 15.06 26.56 27.10
CA ASP A 242 15.44 26.01 28.38
C ASP A 242 16.00 27.18 29.20
N GLY A 243 15.07 27.91 29.83
CA GLY A 243 15.31 29.12 30.63
C GLY A 243 16.10 28.86 31.92
N SER A 244 17.24 28.18 31.86
CA SER A 244 18.10 27.92 33.00
C SER A 244 19.48 28.57 32.86
N GLU A 245 19.56 29.86 33.23
CA GLU A 245 20.81 30.57 33.49
C GLU A 245 21.61 29.83 34.59
N LYS A 246 22.63 29.05 34.20
CA LYS A 246 23.60 28.51 35.16
C LYS A 246 24.97 29.12 34.92
N GLU A 247 25.37 29.95 35.89
CA GLU A 247 26.71 30.53 36.02
C GLU A 247 27.79 29.42 36.09
N GLU A 248 28.63 29.30 35.07
CA GLU A 248 29.82 28.44 35.12
C GLU A 248 31.02 29.17 35.73
N SER A 249 31.57 28.58 36.80
CA SER A 249 32.80 29.04 37.45
C SER A 249 34.05 28.48 36.76
N VAL A 250 34.95 29.37 36.36
CA VAL A 250 36.23 29.08 35.69
C VAL A 250 37.22 28.39 36.65
N GLY A 251 37.68 27.19 36.28
CA GLY A 251 38.76 26.45 36.96
C GLY A 251 39.82 25.93 35.98
N GLU A 252 41.10 26.23 36.25
CA GLU A 252 42.26 26.00 35.37
C GLU A 252 42.61 24.52 35.07
N LYS A 253 43.00 24.30 33.80
CA LYS A 253 43.33 23.03 33.12
C LYS A 253 44.63 22.35 33.60
N ILE A 254 44.59 21.02 33.74
CA ILE A 254 45.74 20.13 33.54
C ILE A 254 45.41 19.19 32.37
N CYS A 255 46.26 19.20 31.34
CA CYS A 255 46.10 18.42 30.11
C CYS A 255 46.64 17.00 30.30
N SER A 256 45.73 16.02 30.44
CA SER A 256 46.03 14.58 30.41
C SER A 256 45.49 13.94 29.13
N ILE A 257 46.05 12.79 28.75
CA ILE A 257 45.67 11.97 27.58
C ILE A 257 44.17 11.61 27.55
N GLU A 258 43.51 11.60 28.70
CA GLU A 258 42.05 11.40 28.84
C GLU A 258 41.23 12.51 28.13
N HIS A 259 41.80 13.67 27.86
CA HIS A 259 41.10 14.75 27.16
C HIS A 259 40.94 14.48 25.65
N GLN A 260 41.84 13.70 25.05
CA GLN A 260 41.78 13.38 23.62
C GLN A 260 40.73 12.31 23.31
N GLU A 261 40.65 11.24 24.11
CA GLU A 261 39.59 10.23 23.97
C GLU A 261 38.20 10.84 24.22
N ARG A 262 38.10 11.80 25.15
CA ARG A 262 36.87 12.55 25.40
C ARG A 262 36.48 13.43 24.21
N TYR A 263 37.44 14.10 23.60
CA TYR A 263 37.19 14.94 22.42
C TYR A 263 36.78 14.13 21.19
N GLU A 264 37.44 13.00 20.92
CA GLU A 264 37.04 12.09 19.82
C GLU A 264 35.64 11.50 20.06
N LYS A 265 35.31 11.17 21.31
CA LYS A 265 33.98 10.72 21.68
C LYS A 265 32.93 11.83 21.53
N GLU A 266 33.21 13.04 22.01
CA GLU A 266 32.31 14.20 21.87
C GLU A 266 32.13 14.59 20.38
N MET A 267 33.17 14.45 19.55
CA MET A 267 33.06 14.71 18.10
C MET A 267 32.20 13.64 17.41
N ASN A 268 32.39 12.35 17.73
CA ASN A 268 31.54 11.28 17.20
C ASN A 268 30.09 11.39 17.68
N GLU A 269 29.86 11.76 18.94
CA GLU A 269 28.51 12.00 19.48
C GLU A 269 27.85 13.21 18.80
N ARG A 270 28.62 14.24 18.41
CA ARG A 270 28.12 15.40 17.66
C ARG A 270 27.82 15.06 16.19
N GLU A 271 28.66 14.25 15.54
CA GLU A 271 28.38 13.75 14.19
C GLU A 271 27.16 12.83 14.16
N GLU A 272 26.98 11.97 15.18
CA GLU A 272 25.77 11.16 15.33
C GLU A 272 24.53 12.03 15.59
N ALA A 273 24.63 13.06 16.44
CA ALA A 273 23.53 14.00 16.69
C ALA A 273 23.10 14.75 15.42
N LYS A 274 24.05 15.22 14.59
CA LYS A 274 23.73 15.86 13.31
C LYS A 274 23.04 14.92 12.31
N ALA A 275 23.33 13.62 12.36
CA ALA A 275 22.64 12.65 11.53
C ALA A 275 21.17 12.44 11.96
N ASP A 276 20.82 12.82 13.20
CA ASP A 276 19.45 12.76 13.70
C ASP A 276 18.61 13.97 13.23
N GLU A 277 19.24 15.08 12.84
CA GLU A 277 18.59 16.29 12.29
C GLU A 277 17.86 16.05 10.96
N ILE A 278 18.20 15.01 10.20
CA ILE A 278 17.54 14.73 8.91
C ILE A 278 16.50 13.63 9.08
N SER A 279 15.26 13.86 8.65
CA SER A 279 14.17 12.88 8.75
C SER A 279 14.43 11.62 7.92
N THR A 280 13.68 10.54 8.19
CA THR A 280 13.75 9.37 7.31
C THR A 280 13.13 9.68 5.96
N SER A 281 13.82 9.31 4.89
CA SER A 281 13.33 9.48 3.53
C SER A 281 12.02 8.70 3.29
N GLY A 282 10.94 9.41 2.96
CA GLY A 282 9.65 8.85 2.58
C GLY A 282 9.72 8.05 1.27
N VAL A 283 10.57 8.47 0.33
CA VAL A 283 10.82 7.76 -0.94
C VAL A 283 11.56 6.45 -0.68
N GLU A 284 12.59 6.46 0.17
CA GLU A 284 13.32 5.25 0.58
C GLU A 284 12.37 4.26 1.26
N SER A 285 11.58 4.75 2.22
CA SER A 285 10.60 3.98 2.98
C SER A 285 9.57 3.32 2.07
N THR A 286 8.92 4.10 1.19
CA THR A 286 7.96 3.62 0.20
C THR A 286 8.56 2.59 -0.74
N SER A 287 9.72 2.91 -1.31
CA SER A 287 10.39 2.04 -2.29
C SER A 287 10.84 0.72 -1.68
N CYS A 288 11.46 0.75 -0.48
CA CYS A 288 11.90 -0.46 0.20
C CYS A 288 10.71 -1.34 0.63
N PHE A 289 9.64 -0.73 1.11
CA PHE A 289 8.43 -1.46 1.50
C PHE A 289 7.76 -2.12 0.28
N MET A 290 7.63 -1.38 -0.83
CA MET A 290 7.09 -1.90 -2.09
C MET A 290 7.98 -3.00 -2.70
N ALA A 291 9.29 -2.88 -2.63
CA ALA A 291 10.21 -3.94 -3.04
C ALA A 291 10.05 -5.20 -2.18
N ALA A 292 9.96 -5.07 -0.85
CA ALA A 292 9.71 -6.20 0.06
C ALA A 292 8.38 -6.92 -0.28
N PHE A 293 7.36 -6.12 -0.55
CA PHE A 293 6.03 -6.57 -0.91
C PHE A 293 6.02 -7.32 -2.25
N LEU A 294 6.60 -6.74 -3.30
CA LEU A 294 6.70 -7.34 -4.62
C LEU A 294 7.58 -8.60 -4.62
N HIS A 295 8.69 -8.61 -3.88
CA HIS A 295 9.47 -9.84 -3.71
C HIS A 295 8.66 -10.95 -3.05
N SER A 296 7.76 -10.64 -2.11
CA SER A 296 6.89 -11.63 -1.49
C SER A 296 5.90 -12.22 -2.50
N ILE A 297 5.29 -11.38 -3.34
CA ILE A 297 4.42 -11.80 -4.45
C ILE A 297 5.19 -12.66 -5.47
N LEU A 298 6.41 -12.25 -5.80
CA LEU A 298 7.32 -12.93 -6.73
C LEU A 298 8.00 -14.17 -6.12
N LYS A 299 7.64 -14.55 -4.88
CA LYS A 299 8.18 -15.71 -4.15
C LYS A 299 9.69 -15.65 -3.89
N ARG A 300 10.25 -14.44 -3.84
CA ARG A 300 11.64 -14.12 -3.53
C ARG A 300 11.77 -13.70 -2.06
N HIS A 301 11.25 -14.53 -1.16
CA HIS A 301 11.10 -14.17 0.26
C HIS A 301 12.41 -13.80 0.95
N ASP A 302 13.55 -14.39 0.55
CA ASP A 302 14.87 -14.03 1.10
C ASP A 302 15.31 -12.62 0.69
N LYS A 303 14.93 -12.17 -0.53
CA LYS A 303 15.17 -10.78 -0.95
C LYS A 303 14.25 -9.83 -0.21
N ALA A 304 13.00 -10.22 0.03
CA ALA A 304 12.07 -9.42 0.83
C ALA A 304 12.61 -9.15 2.25
N LEU A 305 13.24 -10.15 2.90
CA LEU A 305 13.85 -9.97 4.23
C LEU A 305 14.86 -8.83 4.28
N LYS A 306 15.69 -8.67 3.24
CA LYS A 306 16.71 -7.61 3.19
C LYS A 306 16.10 -6.22 3.24
N HIS A 307 14.96 -6.04 2.59
CA HIS A 307 14.22 -4.78 2.60
C HIS A 307 13.46 -4.58 3.91
N LEU A 308 12.82 -5.65 4.43
CA LEU A 308 12.13 -5.61 5.72
C LEU A 308 13.06 -5.29 6.89
N ALA A 309 14.34 -5.67 6.80
CA ALA A 309 15.33 -5.39 7.84
C ALA A 309 15.56 -3.90 8.10
N LYS A 310 15.19 -3.04 7.14
CA LYS A 310 15.26 -1.58 7.27
C LYS A 310 14.17 -1.00 8.16
N PHE A 311 13.11 -1.75 8.45
CA PHE A 311 11.97 -1.31 9.26
C PHE A 311 11.99 -1.97 10.64
N ASP A 312 11.23 -1.40 11.57
CA ASP A 312 11.03 -1.97 12.89
C ASP A 312 9.94 -3.07 12.86
N ILE A 313 10.26 -4.18 12.19
CA ILE A 313 9.36 -5.31 11.95
C ILE A 313 9.93 -6.56 12.60
N SER A 314 9.06 -7.34 13.23
CA SER A 314 9.45 -8.58 13.91
C SER A 314 8.85 -9.82 13.28
N HIS A 315 7.75 -9.68 12.54
CA HIS A 315 7.01 -10.79 11.96
C HIS A 315 6.58 -10.48 10.54
N ARG A 316 6.51 -11.51 9.71
CA ARG A 316 5.84 -11.47 8.40
C ARG A 316 4.93 -12.66 8.20
N ILE A 317 3.97 -12.54 7.29
CA ILE A 317 3.24 -13.72 6.80
C ILE A 317 4.25 -14.74 6.27
N HIS A 318 4.13 -15.98 6.72
CA HIS A 318 5.09 -17.03 6.40
C HIS A 318 5.11 -17.31 4.88
N PRO A 319 6.29 -17.52 4.26
CA PRO A 319 6.45 -17.83 2.84
C PRO A 319 5.49 -18.89 2.28
N ASN A 320 5.22 -19.96 3.05
CA ASN A 320 4.30 -21.01 2.62
C ASN A 320 2.86 -20.53 2.37
N VAL A 321 2.41 -19.47 3.06
CA VAL A 321 1.07 -18.89 2.85
C VAL A 321 1.02 -18.22 1.47
N TRP A 322 2.04 -17.43 1.13
CA TRP A 322 2.20 -16.83 -0.20
C TRP A 322 2.29 -17.88 -1.31
N LEU A 323 3.05 -18.95 -1.09
CA LEU A 323 3.20 -20.04 -2.06
C LEU A 323 1.89 -20.81 -2.29
N ALA A 324 1.09 -21.00 -1.26
CA ALA A 324 -0.20 -21.67 -1.37
C ALA A 324 -1.28 -20.78 -2.01
N ALA A 325 -1.16 -19.46 -1.88
CA ALA A 325 -2.03 -18.47 -2.54
C ALA A 325 -1.89 -18.43 -4.07
N ASP A 326 -0.77 -18.88 -4.63
CA ASP A 326 -0.51 -18.79 -6.08
C ASP A 326 -1.20 -19.87 -6.95
N ASN A 327 -2.23 -20.57 -6.44
CA ASN A 327 -3.01 -21.63 -7.10
C ASN A 327 -2.23 -22.89 -7.57
N LEU A 328 -1.02 -22.76 -8.12
CA LEU A 328 -0.23 -23.83 -8.74
C LEU A 328 0.21 -24.93 -7.77
N CYS A 329 0.07 -24.73 -6.46
CA CYS A 329 0.48 -25.68 -5.43
C CYS A 329 -0.64 -26.19 -4.52
N LEU A 330 -1.89 -25.82 -4.76
CA LEU A 330 -3.00 -26.19 -3.86
C LEU A 330 -3.20 -27.71 -3.73
N ASP A 331 -2.94 -28.48 -4.79
CA ASP A 331 -3.04 -29.94 -4.76
C ASP A 331 -2.13 -30.58 -3.69
N LYS A 332 -1.01 -29.94 -3.35
CA LYS A 332 -0.06 -30.41 -2.34
C LYS A 332 -0.53 -30.17 -0.90
N TYR A 333 -1.45 -29.23 -0.70
CA TYR A 333 -1.96 -28.82 0.61
C TYR A 333 -3.36 -29.38 0.90
N THR A 334 -3.82 -30.34 0.08
CA THR A 334 -5.05 -31.08 0.35
C THR A 334 -5.02 -31.63 1.77
N ALA A 335 -6.05 -31.29 2.55
CA ALA A 335 -6.14 -31.57 3.97
C ALA A 335 -5.82 -33.04 4.24
N LYS A 336 -4.61 -33.31 4.76
CA LYS A 336 -4.37 -34.59 5.42
C LYS A 336 -5.28 -34.57 6.64
N ASP A 337 -6.14 -35.58 6.69
CA ASP A 337 -7.23 -35.85 7.65
C ASP A 337 -6.74 -35.98 9.12
N LYS A 338 -6.00 -34.98 9.58
CA LYS A 338 -5.60 -34.81 10.97
C LYS A 338 -6.54 -33.76 11.54
N SER A 339 -7.51 -34.22 12.32
CA SER A 339 -8.32 -33.36 13.17
C SER A 339 -7.39 -32.52 14.03
N CYS A 340 -7.11 -31.30 13.61
CA CYS A 340 -6.47 -30.33 14.47
C CYS A 340 -7.55 -29.96 15.48
N GLU A 341 -7.36 -30.31 16.75
CA GLU A 341 -8.27 -29.85 17.79
C GLU A 341 -8.24 -28.31 17.74
N LEU A 342 -9.38 -27.70 17.43
CA LEU A 342 -9.57 -26.25 17.51
C LEU A 342 -9.25 -25.86 18.96
N ARG A 343 -8.04 -25.35 19.21
CA ARG A 343 -7.67 -24.80 20.51
C ARG A 343 -8.37 -23.44 20.67
N ASP A 344 -8.86 -23.23 21.89
CA ASP A 344 -9.52 -22.05 22.46
C ASP A 344 -9.91 -20.91 21.48
N GLY A 345 -11.21 -20.79 21.20
CA GLY A 345 -11.84 -19.53 20.76
C GLY A 345 -12.47 -19.53 19.37
N ALA A 346 -12.04 -20.39 18.44
CA ALA A 346 -12.66 -20.48 17.11
C ALA A 346 -13.84 -21.47 17.11
N TYR A 347 -15.03 -21.00 16.71
CA TYR A 347 -16.26 -21.80 16.72
C TYR A 347 -16.24 -22.98 15.74
N PHE A 348 -15.55 -22.83 14.60
CA PHE A 348 -15.48 -23.83 13.54
C PHE A 348 -14.32 -23.54 12.58
N GLU A 349 -13.87 -24.54 11.81
CA GLU A 349 -12.86 -24.31 10.76
C GLU A 349 -13.44 -23.59 9.53
N PRO A 350 -12.73 -22.58 8.97
CA PRO A 350 -13.09 -21.92 7.73
C PRO A 350 -13.39 -22.91 6.60
N ARG A 351 -14.46 -22.64 5.85
CA ARG A 351 -14.95 -23.52 4.78
C ARG A 351 -15.59 -22.73 3.65
N ALA A 352 -15.69 -23.35 2.50
CA ALA A 352 -16.38 -22.80 1.35
C ALA A 352 -17.50 -23.71 0.85
N PHE A 353 -18.43 -23.10 0.13
CA PHE A 353 -19.52 -23.74 -0.56
C PHE A 353 -19.42 -23.33 -2.02
N GLN A 354 -19.34 -24.33 -2.90
CA GLN A 354 -19.33 -24.15 -4.33
C GLN A 354 -20.52 -24.91 -4.93
N GLY A 355 -21.32 -24.23 -5.74
CA GLY A 355 -22.35 -24.90 -6.51
C GLY A 355 -21.76 -25.69 -7.69
N SER A 356 -22.39 -26.80 -8.04
CA SER A 356 -22.16 -27.46 -9.34
C SER A 356 -23.07 -26.86 -10.40
N GLU A 357 -22.85 -27.18 -11.68
CA GLU A 357 -23.80 -26.83 -12.75
C GLU A 357 -25.20 -27.41 -12.50
N SER A 358 -25.26 -28.60 -11.89
CA SER A 358 -26.51 -29.29 -11.55
C SER A 358 -27.16 -28.81 -10.25
N SER A 359 -26.40 -28.15 -9.37
CA SER A 359 -26.86 -27.64 -8.09
C SER A 359 -26.08 -26.36 -7.76
N PRO A 360 -26.42 -25.24 -8.43
CA PRO A 360 -25.71 -23.99 -8.23
C PRO A 360 -26.04 -23.43 -6.84
N LEU A 361 -25.05 -22.79 -6.21
CA LEU A 361 -25.23 -22.17 -4.88
C LEU A 361 -26.35 -21.11 -4.91
N LEU A 362 -26.34 -20.31 -5.98
CA LEU A 362 -27.35 -19.32 -6.31
C LEU A 362 -27.99 -19.68 -7.66
N PRO A 363 -29.31 -19.53 -7.81
CA PRO A 363 -29.95 -19.51 -9.13
C PRO A 363 -29.23 -18.50 -10.04
N THR A 364 -28.97 -18.88 -11.29
CA THR A 364 -28.23 -18.05 -12.27
C THR A 364 -28.77 -16.63 -12.33
N ARG A 365 -30.10 -16.47 -12.39
CA ARG A 365 -30.77 -15.16 -12.39
C ARG A 365 -30.39 -14.28 -11.19
N LEU A 366 -30.34 -14.85 -9.97
CA LEU A 366 -30.00 -14.05 -8.78
C LEU A 366 -28.53 -13.65 -8.79
N TYR A 367 -27.65 -14.56 -9.21
CA TYR A 367 -26.22 -14.27 -9.33
C TYR A 367 -25.95 -13.19 -10.40
N ASP A 368 -26.55 -13.30 -11.58
CA ASP A 368 -26.36 -12.32 -12.66
C ASP A 368 -26.84 -10.93 -12.22
N ARG A 369 -28.00 -10.85 -11.53
CA ARG A 369 -28.49 -9.59 -10.95
C ARG A 369 -27.57 -9.00 -9.90
N LEU A 370 -26.91 -9.82 -9.07
CA LEU A 370 -25.91 -9.32 -8.11
C LEU A 370 -24.70 -8.74 -8.84
N CYS A 371 -24.21 -9.45 -9.87
CA CYS A 371 -23.09 -8.98 -10.69
C CYS A 371 -23.42 -7.66 -11.40
N GLU A 372 -24.67 -7.48 -11.87
CA GLU A 372 -25.15 -6.23 -12.45
C GLU A 372 -25.23 -5.11 -11.41
N THR A 373 -25.88 -5.38 -10.27
CA THR A 373 -26.06 -4.44 -9.14
C THR A 373 -24.74 -3.89 -8.62
N PHE A 374 -23.71 -4.73 -8.58
CA PHE A 374 -22.38 -4.37 -8.06
C PHE A 374 -21.31 -4.27 -9.16
N SER A 375 -21.70 -4.17 -10.43
CA SER A 375 -20.73 -3.96 -11.52
C SER A 375 -19.93 -2.67 -11.27
N PRO A 376 -18.68 -2.54 -11.76
CA PRO A 376 -17.82 -1.40 -11.42
C PRO A 376 -18.43 -0.02 -11.70
N ASN A 377 -19.29 0.08 -12.73
CA ASN A 377 -19.96 1.31 -13.13
C ASN A 377 -21.40 1.43 -12.58
N ALA A 378 -21.78 0.55 -11.65
CA ALA A 378 -23.13 0.51 -11.11
C ALA A 378 -23.45 1.76 -10.29
N ALA A 379 -24.75 2.10 -10.28
CA ALA A 379 -25.32 3.14 -9.43
C ALA A 379 -24.92 2.99 -7.95
N PHE A 380 -24.78 1.76 -7.45
CA PHE A 380 -24.38 1.48 -6.08
C PHE A 380 -23.12 2.25 -5.66
N TRP A 381 -22.04 2.20 -6.46
CA TRP A 381 -20.76 2.83 -6.09
C TRP A 381 -20.82 4.36 -6.15
N ARG A 382 -21.44 4.90 -7.20
CA ARG A 382 -21.56 6.34 -7.43
C ARG A 382 -22.50 6.99 -6.41
N GLU A 383 -23.69 6.43 -6.21
CA GLU A 383 -24.72 7.00 -5.34
C GLU A 383 -24.38 6.84 -3.85
N SER A 384 -23.56 5.84 -3.49
CA SER A 384 -23.02 5.70 -2.14
C SER A 384 -21.73 6.47 -1.90
N ASP A 385 -21.15 7.12 -2.92
CA ASP A 385 -19.85 7.78 -2.83
C ASP A 385 -18.76 6.86 -2.24
N TYR A 386 -18.72 5.61 -2.72
CA TYR A 386 -17.89 4.56 -2.11
C TYR A 386 -16.39 4.90 -2.04
N GLN A 387 -15.89 5.70 -2.98
CA GLN A 387 -14.46 6.07 -3.03
C GLN A 387 -14.07 7.03 -1.90
N ASN A 388 -14.96 7.94 -1.49
CA ASN A 388 -14.62 9.01 -0.54
C ASN A 388 -15.25 8.82 0.85
N ARG A 389 -16.25 7.95 0.98
CA ARG A 389 -17.07 7.87 2.19
C ARG A 389 -16.43 7.11 3.37
N GLY A 390 -15.42 6.29 3.10
CA GLY A 390 -14.93 5.31 4.09
C GLY A 390 -15.88 4.12 4.28
N TYR A 391 -15.76 3.43 5.41
CA TYR A 391 -16.51 2.18 5.66
C TYR A 391 -18.00 2.44 5.96
N TYR A 392 -18.86 1.71 5.28
CA TYR A 392 -20.29 1.64 5.58
C TYR A 392 -20.85 0.24 5.30
N SER A 393 -21.96 -0.08 5.96
CA SER A 393 -22.62 -1.39 5.86
C SER A 393 -24.10 -1.26 6.18
N PHE A 394 -24.89 -2.30 5.89
CA PHE A 394 -26.33 -2.30 6.14
C PHE A 394 -26.72 -3.47 7.03
N PHE A 395 -27.44 -3.18 8.12
CA PHE A 395 -27.92 -4.22 9.05
C PHE A 395 -29.41 -4.47 8.91
N GLU A 396 -29.77 -5.75 8.88
CA GLU A 396 -31.12 -6.24 8.71
C GLU A 396 -31.44 -7.44 9.63
N ASP A 397 -32.66 -7.47 10.17
CA ASP A 397 -33.12 -8.54 11.07
C ASP A 397 -33.52 -9.81 10.31
N VAL A 398 -33.19 -10.98 10.87
CA VAL A 398 -33.65 -12.29 10.37
C VAL A 398 -35.00 -12.62 11.00
N THR A 399 -36.07 -12.55 10.20
CA THR A 399 -37.42 -12.97 10.61
C THR A 399 -37.98 -14.06 9.70
N GLU A 400 -38.86 -14.90 10.23
CA GLU A 400 -39.53 -15.94 9.42
C GLU A 400 -40.43 -15.36 8.33
N GLU A 401 -40.96 -14.15 8.55
CA GLU A 401 -41.73 -13.43 7.55
C GLU A 401 -40.86 -13.03 6.36
N ARG A 402 -39.67 -12.47 6.61
CA ARG A 402 -38.73 -12.07 5.54
C ARG A 402 -38.14 -13.25 4.78
N LYS A 403 -37.91 -14.38 5.45
CA LYS A 403 -37.52 -15.62 4.75
C LYS A 403 -38.58 -16.06 3.75
N LYS A 404 -39.86 -15.98 4.14
CA LYS A 404 -40.98 -16.35 3.27
C LYS A 404 -41.27 -15.31 2.18
N HIS A 405 -41.07 -14.05 2.50
CA HIS A 405 -41.35 -12.91 1.61
C HIS A 405 -40.15 -11.96 1.61
N PRO A 406 -39.07 -12.30 0.88
CA PRO A 406 -37.94 -11.41 0.71
C PRO A 406 -38.39 -10.07 0.11
N ARG A 407 -37.85 -8.95 0.60
CA ARG A 407 -38.27 -7.62 0.16
C ARG A 407 -37.50 -7.09 -1.05
N HIS A 408 -36.34 -7.66 -1.32
CA HIS A 408 -35.44 -7.28 -2.40
C HIS A 408 -34.44 -8.41 -2.69
N LEU A 409 -33.65 -8.26 -3.76
CA LEU A 409 -32.62 -9.20 -4.21
C LEU A 409 -31.70 -9.67 -3.09
N LEU A 410 -31.15 -8.73 -2.30
CA LEU A 410 -30.20 -9.05 -1.21
C LEU A 410 -30.85 -9.85 -0.08
N ASP A 411 -32.12 -9.56 0.26
CA ASP A 411 -32.87 -10.34 1.25
C ASP A 411 -33.00 -11.79 0.77
N ASP A 412 -33.36 -11.99 -0.49
CA ASP A 412 -33.57 -13.33 -1.04
C ASP A 412 -32.27 -14.13 -1.08
N VAL A 413 -31.20 -13.53 -1.62
CA VAL A 413 -29.87 -14.13 -1.67
C VAL A 413 -29.39 -14.48 -0.26
N ILE A 414 -29.41 -13.52 0.68
CA ILE A 414 -28.82 -13.73 2.00
C ILE A 414 -29.68 -14.70 2.81
N LEU A 415 -30.99 -14.49 2.92
CA LEU A 415 -31.86 -15.27 3.80
C LEU A 415 -32.09 -16.69 3.29
N ASN A 416 -32.27 -16.87 1.98
CA ASN A 416 -32.65 -18.17 1.40
C ASN A 416 -31.46 -18.99 0.91
N HIS A 417 -30.34 -18.35 0.57
CA HIS A 417 -29.18 -19.05 0.01
C HIS A 417 -27.93 -19.02 0.86
N LEU A 418 -27.60 -17.92 1.55
CA LEU A 418 -26.35 -17.80 2.31
C LEU A 418 -26.51 -18.16 3.79
N LEU A 419 -27.53 -17.61 4.46
CA LEU A 419 -27.84 -17.83 5.87
C LEU A 419 -27.94 -19.32 6.24
N PRO A 420 -28.58 -20.21 5.45
CA PRO A 420 -28.60 -21.64 5.78
C PRO A 420 -27.20 -22.25 5.86
N ARG A 421 -26.23 -21.76 5.08
CA ARG A 421 -24.85 -22.29 5.07
C ARG A 421 -24.04 -21.74 6.23
N ALA A 422 -24.24 -20.47 6.58
CA ALA A 422 -23.68 -19.88 7.80
C ALA A 422 -24.20 -20.61 9.05
N GLN A 423 -25.51 -20.87 9.13
CA GLN A 423 -26.14 -21.54 10.27
C GLN A 423 -25.65 -22.98 10.48
N LEU A 424 -25.28 -23.69 9.41
CA LEU A 424 -24.67 -25.04 9.49
C LEU A 424 -23.31 -25.04 10.21
N SER A 425 -22.57 -23.92 10.14
CA SER A 425 -21.27 -23.79 10.80
C SER A 425 -21.39 -23.52 12.30
N VAL A 426 -22.54 -23.02 12.76
CA VAL A 426 -22.79 -22.64 14.16
C VAL A 426 -24.12 -23.19 14.68
N PRO A 427 -24.32 -24.52 14.68
CA PRO A 427 -25.62 -25.14 14.95
C PRO A 427 -26.17 -24.88 16.35
N SER A 428 -25.32 -24.53 17.32
CA SER A 428 -25.69 -24.21 18.70
C SER A 428 -26.17 -22.77 18.91
N SER A 429 -25.97 -21.88 17.91
CA SER A 429 -26.25 -20.46 18.03
C SER A 429 -27.32 -20.04 17.03
N LYS A 430 -28.32 -19.28 17.47
CA LYS A 430 -29.34 -18.73 16.57
C LYS A 430 -28.86 -17.42 15.98
N ILE A 431 -28.76 -17.35 14.65
CA ILE A 431 -28.52 -16.10 13.93
C ILE A 431 -29.83 -15.29 13.91
N VAL A 432 -29.79 -14.04 14.37
CA VAL A 432 -30.95 -13.14 14.50
C VAL A 432 -30.88 -11.92 13.59
N GLY A 433 -29.71 -11.62 13.03
CA GLY A 433 -29.51 -10.51 12.11
C GLY A 433 -28.30 -10.74 11.22
N TYR A 434 -28.19 -9.93 10.17
CA TYR A 434 -27.03 -9.89 9.30
C TYR A 434 -26.70 -8.46 8.94
N GLU A 435 -25.42 -8.23 8.76
CA GLU A 435 -24.83 -7.01 8.23
C GLU A 435 -24.20 -7.35 6.89
N PHE A 436 -24.41 -6.53 5.87
CA PHE A 436 -23.77 -6.74 4.57
C PHE A 436 -23.16 -5.46 4.02
N TRP A 437 -22.12 -5.64 3.22
CA TRP A 437 -21.46 -4.61 2.44
C TRP A 437 -20.86 -5.25 1.18
N ALA A 438 -20.55 -4.44 0.19
CA ALA A 438 -19.91 -4.90 -1.04
C ALA A 438 -18.60 -4.15 -1.24
N HIS A 439 -17.60 -4.83 -1.80
CA HIS A 439 -16.34 -4.21 -2.21
C HIS A 439 -16.10 -4.48 -3.69
N THR A 440 -15.63 -3.44 -4.39
CA THR A 440 -14.93 -3.56 -5.66
C THR A 440 -13.45 -3.20 -5.47
N ARG A 441 -12.58 -3.93 -6.17
CA ARG A 441 -11.14 -3.65 -6.26
C ARG A 441 -10.69 -3.87 -7.70
N ALA A 442 -10.16 -2.82 -8.31
CA ALA A 442 -9.52 -2.91 -9.62
C ALA A 442 -8.36 -3.90 -9.57
N LEU A 443 -8.32 -4.85 -10.50
CA LEU A 443 -7.22 -5.84 -10.54
C LEU A 443 -5.86 -5.20 -10.82
N LYS A 444 -5.86 -4.07 -11.52
CA LYS A 444 -4.63 -3.35 -11.91
C LYS A 444 -3.90 -2.71 -10.73
N ALA A 445 -4.61 -2.39 -9.65
CA ALA A 445 -4.09 -1.68 -8.48
C ALA A 445 -4.19 -2.49 -7.17
N ASN A 446 -4.37 -3.81 -7.26
CA ASN A 446 -4.73 -4.61 -6.09
C ASN A 446 -3.53 -4.96 -5.19
N LEU A 447 -3.23 -4.07 -4.23
CA LEU A 447 -2.32 -4.31 -3.11
C LEU A 447 -2.90 -5.27 -2.05
N GLY A 448 -4.09 -5.80 -2.28
CA GLY A 448 -4.80 -6.66 -1.33
C GLY A 448 -5.74 -5.85 -0.44
N HIS A 449 -5.95 -6.35 0.77
CA HIS A 449 -6.72 -5.69 1.80
C HIS A 449 -6.06 -5.97 3.14
N GLN A 450 -5.97 -4.92 3.95
CA GLN A 450 -5.31 -4.93 5.25
C GLN A 450 -5.84 -6.07 6.13
N LEU A 451 -4.95 -6.70 6.89
CA LEU A 451 -5.35 -7.65 7.92
C LEU A 451 -6.10 -6.93 9.06
N HIS A 452 -7.32 -7.36 9.33
CA HIS A 452 -8.21 -6.77 10.32
C HIS A 452 -9.17 -7.81 10.93
N PHE A 453 -9.94 -7.38 11.92
CA PHE A 453 -11.07 -8.10 12.49
C PHE A 453 -12.37 -7.43 12.04
N ASP A 454 -13.41 -8.23 11.77
CA ASP A 454 -14.75 -7.66 11.62
C ASP A 454 -15.26 -7.27 13.01
N THR A 455 -15.50 -5.98 13.25
CA THR A 455 -15.96 -5.50 14.56
C THR A 455 -17.26 -4.71 14.47
N ASP A 456 -18.01 -4.68 15.58
CA ASP A 456 -19.07 -3.69 15.78
C ASP A 456 -18.42 -2.34 16.13
N GLU A 457 -18.19 -1.53 15.10
CA GLU A 457 -17.56 -0.20 15.23
C GLU A 457 -18.29 0.72 16.23
N ALA A 458 -19.61 0.59 16.38
CA ALA A 458 -20.36 1.41 17.32
C ALA A 458 -20.05 1.03 18.78
N MET A 459 -19.94 -0.27 19.05
CA MET A 459 -19.55 -0.79 20.37
C MET A 459 -18.09 -0.48 20.69
N LEU A 460 -17.20 -0.61 19.71
CA LEU A 460 -15.79 -0.31 19.85
C LEU A 460 -15.60 1.18 20.22
N ALA A 461 -16.26 2.08 19.50
CA ALA A 461 -16.18 3.51 19.76
C ALA A 461 -16.78 3.93 21.11
N SER A 462 -17.92 3.35 21.51
CA SER A 462 -18.69 3.81 22.69
C SER A 462 -18.33 3.11 24.00
N GLU A 463 -18.15 1.79 23.98
CA GLU A 463 -17.92 0.97 25.18
C GLU A 463 -16.48 0.44 25.25
N GLN A 464 -15.64 0.67 24.23
CA GLN A 464 -14.30 0.07 24.10
C GLN A 464 -14.35 -1.47 24.18
N GLU A 465 -15.46 -2.06 23.75
CA GLU A 465 -15.68 -3.50 23.73
C GLU A 465 -15.56 -4.02 22.30
N VAL A 466 -14.65 -4.97 22.07
CA VAL A 466 -14.50 -5.65 20.79
C VAL A 466 -15.54 -6.75 20.70
N THR A 467 -16.54 -6.55 19.84
CA THR A 467 -17.51 -7.59 19.50
C THR A 467 -17.51 -7.81 17.99
N HIS A 468 -17.87 -9.00 17.55
CA HIS A 468 -17.72 -9.45 16.16
C HIS A 468 -18.91 -10.32 15.76
N PRO A 469 -19.17 -10.50 14.44
CA PRO A 469 -20.17 -11.45 13.99
C PRO A 469 -19.84 -12.86 14.45
N ILE A 470 -20.85 -13.73 14.59
CA ILE A 470 -20.61 -15.14 14.93
C ILE A 470 -20.02 -15.89 13.72
N VAL A 471 -20.38 -15.46 12.51
CA VAL A 471 -19.87 -15.96 11.24
C VAL A 471 -19.64 -14.76 10.33
N SER A 472 -18.41 -14.62 9.84
CA SER A 472 -18.10 -13.72 8.73
C SER A 472 -18.06 -14.51 7.43
N SER A 473 -18.34 -13.83 6.32
CA SER A 473 -18.45 -14.51 5.04
C SER A 473 -18.15 -13.63 3.83
N VAL A 474 -17.75 -14.28 2.74
CA VAL A 474 -17.45 -13.65 1.45
C VAL A 474 -18.12 -14.46 0.35
N LEU A 475 -19.04 -13.85 -0.39
CA LEU A 475 -19.54 -14.33 -1.68
C LEU A 475 -18.74 -13.65 -2.79
N TYR A 476 -17.99 -14.45 -3.55
CA TYR A 476 -17.21 -13.96 -4.68
C TYR A 476 -18.11 -13.86 -5.91
N LEU A 477 -18.40 -12.63 -6.32
CA LEU A 477 -19.16 -12.34 -7.53
C LEU A 477 -18.26 -12.45 -8.75
N THR A 478 -17.04 -11.93 -8.64
CA THR A 478 -15.99 -12.09 -9.65
C THR A 478 -14.65 -12.38 -8.97
N GLY A 479 -13.78 -13.14 -9.64
CA GLY A 479 -12.38 -13.23 -9.26
C GLY A 479 -11.54 -14.25 -10.02
N ASN A 480 -12.16 -15.27 -10.62
CA ASN A 480 -11.47 -16.23 -11.48
C ASN A 480 -12.47 -17.08 -12.29
N ASP A 481 -12.32 -17.12 -13.61
CA ASP A 481 -12.96 -18.14 -14.43
C ASP A 481 -12.15 -19.45 -14.36
N ASN A 482 -12.79 -20.61 -14.54
CA ASN A 482 -12.16 -21.91 -14.28
C ASN A 482 -10.95 -22.29 -15.18
N LYS A 483 -10.31 -21.34 -15.90
CA LYS A 483 -9.22 -21.58 -16.86
C LYS A 483 -7.83 -21.20 -16.34
N ASN A 484 -7.50 -21.67 -15.13
CA ASN A 484 -6.13 -21.87 -14.62
C ASN A 484 -5.23 -20.65 -14.35
N LYS A 485 -5.76 -19.44 -14.17
CA LYS A 485 -4.92 -18.35 -13.63
C LYS A 485 -5.72 -17.44 -12.72
N THR A 486 -5.34 -17.35 -11.45
CA THR A 486 -5.92 -16.36 -10.54
C THR A 486 -5.71 -14.97 -11.10
N THR A 487 -6.80 -14.23 -11.29
CA THR A 487 -6.72 -12.81 -11.60
C THR A 487 -6.92 -11.95 -10.36
N ALA A 488 -7.68 -12.43 -9.37
CA ALA A 488 -7.94 -11.74 -8.11
C ALA A 488 -7.19 -12.31 -6.89
N GLY A 489 -6.85 -11.42 -5.95
CA GLY A 489 -6.21 -11.76 -4.69
C GLY A 489 -7.05 -12.69 -3.79
N PRO A 490 -6.46 -13.75 -3.20
CA PRO A 490 -7.17 -14.66 -2.31
C PRO A 490 -7.41 -14.05 -0.92
N THR A 491 -8.51 -14.45 -0.30
CA THR A 491 -8.78 -14.14 1.11
C THR A 491 -7.96 -15.08 2.00
N ILE A 492 -7.29 -14.53 3.00
CA ILE A 492 -6.52 -15.27 4.00
C ILE A 492 -7.14 -15.08 5.38
N ILE A 493 -7.22 -16.15 6.16
CA ILE A 493 -7.83 -16.18 7.50
C ILE A 493 -6.82 -16.81 8.45
N PHE A 494 -6.55 -16.17 9.58
CA PHE A 494 -5.64 -16.65 10.60
C PHE A 494 -6.45 -17.14 11.80
N ASN A 495 -5.95 -18.15 12.51
CA ASN A 495 -6.53 -18.57 13.78
C ASN A 495 -6.17 -17.64 14.96
N GLN A 496 -6.04 -16.35 14.68
CA GLN A 496 -5.76 -15.30 15.65
C GLN A 496 -7.04 -14.50 15.89
N THR A 497 -7.28 -14.15 17.14
CA THR A 497 -8.47 -13.44 17.63
C THR A 497 -8.05 -12.16 18.37
N PRO A 498 -8.97 -11.21 18.64
CA PRO A 498 -8.64 -10.00 19.40
C PRO A 498 -8.02 -10.29 20.79
N ASP A 499 -8.38 -11.42 21.40
CA ASP A 499 -7.87 -11.85 22.72
C ASP A 499 -6.59 -12.68 22.66
N SER A 500 -6.06 -12.94 21.45
CA SER A 500 -4.88 -13.78 21.27
C SER A 500 -3.63 -13.15 21.88
N LYS A 501 -2.87 -13.94 22.64
CA LYS A 501 -1.58 -13.54 23.23
C LYS A 501 -0.37 -14.11 22.49
N GLU A 502 -0.63 -14.98 21.53
CA GLU A 502 0.36 -15.66 20.70
C GLU A 502 0.03 -15.42 19.23
N VAL A 503 1.04 -15.57 18.37
CA VAL A 503 0.84 -15.49 16.91
C VAL A 503 0.00 -16.67 16.41
N ALA A 504 -0.80 -16.42 15.38
CA ALA A 504 -1.52 -17.48 14.68
C ALA A 504 -0.56 -18.58 14.20
N GLN A 505 -0.92 -19.83 14.50
CA GLN A 505 -0.19 -21.01 14.04
C GLN A 505 -0.67 -21.49 12.68
N ASN A 506 -1.89 -21.16 12.30
CA ASN A 506 -2.54 -21.62 11.08
C ASN A 506 -3.12 -20.44 10.30
N ALA A 507 -2.95 -20.48 8.98
CA ALA A 507 -3.71 -19.67 8.04
C ALA A 507 -4.52 -20.57 7.10
N TRP A 508 -5.69 -20.10 6.68
CA TRP A 508 -6.50 -20.70 5.63
C TRP A 508 -6.57 -19.78 4.43
N ILE A 509 -6.63 -20.37 3.23
CA ILE A 509 -6.63 -19.62 1.97
C ILE A 509 -7.90 -19.92 1.19
N SER A 510 -8.64 -18.87 0.82
CA SER A 510 -9.80 -18.97 -0.07
C SER A 510 -9.54 -18.19 -1.35
N MET A 511 -9.46 -18.94 -2.45
CA MET A 511 -9.34 -18.37 -3.79
C MET A 511 -10.65 -17.69 -4.17
N ALA A 512 -10.55 -16.46 -4.71
CA ALA A 512 -11.69 -15.71 -5.21
C ALA A 512 -12.23 -16.33 -6.51
N ARG A 513 -13.05 -17.37 -6.39
CA ARG A 513 -13.70 -18.05 -7.52
C ARG A 513 -15.13 -17.60 -7.65
N ASP A 514 -15.58 -17.33 -8.87
CA ASP A 514 -16.95 -16.92 -9.15
C ASP A 514 -17.95 -17.91 -8.53
N LYS A 515 -19.01 -17.37 -7.92
CA LYS A 515 -20.10 -18.14 -7.27
C LYS A 515 -19.67 -18.95 -6.05
N ARG A 516 -18.45 -18.76 -5.54
CA ARG A 516 -17.98 -19.38 -4.29
C ARG A 516 -18.47 -18.55 -3.10
N PHE A 517 -18.95 -19.22 -2.06
CA PHE A 517 -19.29 -18.60 -0.78
C PHE A 517 -18.42 -19.19 0.31
N MET A 518 -17.61 -18.36 0.96
CA MET A 518 -16.75 -18.74 2.06
C MET A 518 -17.34 -18.24 3.39
N VAL A 519 -17.24 -19.06 4.43
CA VAL A 519 -17.57 -18.68 5.81
C VAL A 519 -16.41 -19.00 6.76
N PHE A 520 -16.22 -18.16 7.77
CA PHE A 520 -15.20 -18.32 8.82
C PHE A 520 -15.71 -17.72 10.15
N PRO A 521 -15.14 -18.10 11.30
CA PRO A 521 -15.49 -17.47 12.58
C PRO A 521 -15.22 -15.97 12.53
N GLY A 522 -16.20 -15.15 12.92
CA GLY A 522 -16.09 -13.70 12.75
C GLY A 522 -15.05 -13.02 13.64
N ASN A 523 -14.52 -13.71 14.65
CA ASN A 523 -13.40 -13.24 15.47
C ASN A 523 -12.02 -13.51 14.87
N CYS A 524 -11.92 -14.16 13.70
CA CYS A 524 -10.63 -14.45 13.11
C CYS A 524 -10.04 -13.23 12.40
N LEU A 525 -8.73 -13.01 12.60
CA LEU A 525 -7.94 -12.06 11.83
C LEU A 525 -7.93 -12.50 10.37
N HIS A 526 -8.20 -11.59 9.45
CA HIS A 526 -8.28 -11.93 8.03
C HIS A 526 -7.99 -10.71 7.14
N GLY A 527 -7.76 -10.97 5.87
CA GLY A 527 -7.57 -9.93 4.85
C GLY A 527 -7.46 -10.53 3.46
N VAL A 528 -6.92 -9.78 2.52
CA VAL A 528 -6.80 -10.23 1.12
C VAL A 528 -5.36 -10.05 0.67
N LEU A 529 -4.73 -11.12 0.19
CA LEU A 529 -3.39 -10.99 -0.40
C LEU A 529 -3.47 -10.25 -1.75
N PRO A 530 -2.43 -9.50 -2.12
CA PRO A 530 -2.34 -8.90 -3.45
C PRO A 530 -2.39 -9.94 -4.57
N CYS A 531 -2.66 -9.45 -5.78
CA CYS A 531 -2.48 -10.21 -7.01
C CYS A 531 -1.72 -9.37 -8.04
N THR A 532 -0.93 -10.02 -8.89
CA THR A 532 -0.17 -9.35 -9.95
C THR A 532 -1.03 -8.80 -11.09
N GLY A 533 -2.34 -9.09 -11.09
CA GLY A 533 -3.17 -8.96 -12.28
C GLY A 533 -2.72 -9.93 -13.39
N ASN A 534 -3.48 -9.98 -14.48
CA ASN A 534 -3.06 -10.67 -15.70
C ASN A 534 -3.18 -9.69 -16.88
N PRO A 535 -2.07 -9.14 -17.40
CA PRO A 535 -2.11 -8.19 -18.51
C PRO A 535 -2.57 -8.84 -19.84
N GLY A 536 -2.60 -10.17 -19.91
CA GLY A 536 -2.79 -10.92 -21.15
C GLY A 536 -4.23 -11.06 -21.68
N THR A 537 -5.26 -10.60 -20.97
CA THR A 537 -6.64 -10.63 -21.49
C THR A 537 -7.06 -9.24 -21.93
N ARG A 538 -7.17 -9.03 -23.25
CA ARG A 538 -7.70 -7.79 -23.84
C ARG A 538 -9.16 -7.51 -23.46
N ASP A 539 -9.87 -8.54 -22.98
CA ASP A 539 -11.15 -8.36 -22.31
C ASP A 539 -10.86 -7.69 -20.96
N HIS A 540 -11.37 -6.47 -20.78
CA HIS A 540 -11.14 -5.60 -19.62
C HIS A 540 -11.01 -6.41 -18.32
N PRO A 541 -9.90 -6.24 -17.56
CA PRO A 541 -9.69 -6.98 -16.33
C PRO A 541 -10.89 -6.74 -15.41
N LYS A 542 -11.68 -7.79 -15.16
CA LYS A 542 -12.85 -7.68 -14.29
C LYS A 542 -12.38 -7.43 -12.87
N ASP A 543 -12.82 -6.33 -12.26
CA ASP A 543 -12.61 -6.06 -10.84
C ASP A 543 -12.94 -7.27 -9.97
N ARG A 544 -12.29 -7.36 -8.80
CA ARG A 544 -12.67 -8.31 -7.76
C ARG A 544 -13.89 -7.77 -7.01
N LEU A 545 -15.06 -8.33 -7.33
CA LEU A 545 -16.34 -7.97 -6.74
C LEU A 545 -16.72 -9.01 -5.68
N THR A 546 -16.96 -8.54 -4.47
CA THR A 546 -17.39 -9.40 -3.35
C THR A 546 -18.57 -8.79 -2.61
N LEU A 547 -19.55 -9.63 -2.28
CA LEU A 547 -20.57 -9.34 -1.27
C LEU A 547 -20.12 -10.01 0.04
N MET A 548 -19.94 -9.23 1.09
CA MET A 548 -19.57 -9.73 2.41
C MET A 548 -20.78 -9.66 3.34
N VAL A 549 -20.89 -10.64 4.23
CA VAL A 549 -21.98 -10.72 5.19
C VAL A 549 -21.46 -11.16 6.54
N GLY A 550 -21.67 -10.33 7.56
CA GLY A 550 -21.51 -10.68 8.97
C GLY A 550 -22.84 -11.16 9.53
N PHE A 551 -22.89 -12.38 10.07
CA PHE A 551 -24.07 -12.94 10.71
C PHE A 551 -23.97 -12.80 12.21
N TRP A 552 -25.03 -12.32 12.86
CA TRP A 552 -25.02 -11.92 14.26
C TRP A 552 -26.03 -12.71 15.10
N THR A 553 -25.63 -13.04 16.33
CA THR A 553 -26.51 -13.66 17.36
C THR A 553 -27.22 -12.63 18.22
N ARG A 554 -26.93 -11.34 18.01
CA ARG A 554 -27.60 -10.19 18.63
C ARG A 554 -28.03 -9.19 17.56
N ARG A 555 -28.92 -8.27 17.92
CA ARG A 555 -29.32 -7.15 17.07
C ARG A 555 -28.34 -6.00 17.28
N VAL A 556 -27.33 -5.90 16.41
CA VAL A 556 -26.26 -4.89 16.49
C VAL A 556 -26.79 -3.47 16.69
N PRO A 557 -27.81 -3.03 15.93
CA PRO A 557 -28.27 -1.65 16.02
C PRO A 557 -28.95 -1.25 17.34
N GLU A 558 -29.27 -2.18 18.24
CA GLU A 558 -29.95 -1.86 19.52
C GLU A 558 -29.07 -1.04 20.47
N LYS A 559 -27.74 -1.11 20.32
CA LYS A 559 -26.78 -0.37 21.13
C LYS A 559 -26.22 0.88 20.45
N MET A 560 -26.58 1.14 19.19
CA MET A 560 -26.10 2.31 18.47
C MET A 560 -26.83 3.57 18.93
N LEU A 561 -26.08 4.64 19.23
CA LEU A 561 -26.65 5.95 19.62
C LEU A 561 -27.35 6.63 18.44
N ASP A 562 -26.75 6.59 17.26
CA ASP A 562 -27.32 7.09 16.01
C ASP A 562 -26.97 6.14 14.86
N ARG A 563 -27.90 6.03 13.90
CA ARG A 563 -27.73 5.23 12.67
C ARG A 563 -27.81 6.17 11.48
N HIS A 564 -26.65 6.62 11.03
CA HIS A 564 -26.53 7.31 9.76
C HIS A 564 -26.76 6.33 8.60
N LEU A 565 -27.32 6.84 7.50
CA LEU A 565 -27.70 6.02 6.34
C LEU A 565 -26.53 5.21 5.79
N TYR A 566 -25.38 5.88 5.62
CA TYR A 566 -24.14 5.30 5.13
C TYR A 566 -23.05 5.32 6.21
N GLY A 567 -23.40 4.87 7.41
CA GLY A 567 -22.44 4.52 8.45
C GLY A 567 -22.39 3.00 8.65
N PRO A 568 -21.62 2.53 9.65
CA PRO A 568 -21.66 1.14 10.10
C PRO A 568 -23.09 0.75 10.49
N CYS A 569 -23.56 -0.41 10.06
CA CYS A 569 -24.90 -0.92 10.35
C CYS A 569 -26.03 0.07 10.00
N GLY A 570 -25.87 0.86 8.94
CA GLY A 570 -26.88 1.76 8.39
C GLY A 570 -28.16 1.03 7.98
N LYS A 571 -29.21 1.80 7.67
CA LYS A 571 -30.42 1.27 7.02
C LYS A 571 -30.22 1.30 5.51
N ILE A 572 -30.79 0.35 4.79
CA ILE A 572 -30.88 0.47 3.33
C ILE A 572 -31.69 1.74 3.03
N PRO A 573 -31.24 2.62 2.10
CA PRO A 573 -31.98 3.81 1.74
C PRO A 573 -33.36 3.47 1.20
N GLU A 574 -34.29 4.42 1.28
CA GLU A 574 -35.57 4.28 0.59
C GLU A 574 -35.36 4.42 -0.94
N PRO A 575 -36.09 3.63 -1.75
CA PRO A 575 -36.02 3.73 -3.20
C PRO A 575 -36.39 5.14 -3.67
N SER A 576 -35.49 5.80 -4.39
CA SER A 576 -35.65 7.17 -4.86
C SER A 576 -34.80 7.43 -6.10
N GLU A 577 -34.93 8.63 -6.69
CA GLU A 577 -34.10 9.07 -7.82
C GLU A 577 -32.61 9.22 -7.43
N GLU A 578 -32.33 9.46 -6.15
CA GLU A 578 -30.97 9.51 -5.59
C GLU A 578 -30.41 8.12 -5.25
N HIS A 579 -31.28 7.11 -5.16
CA HIS A 579 -30.95 5.74 -4.72
C HIS A 579 -31.51 4.72 -5.72
N THR A 580 -31.15 4.89 -6.99
CA THR A 580 -31.64 4.06 -8.08
C THR A 580 -31.18 2.60 -7.95
N TRP A 581 -30.03 2.36 -7.29
CA TRP A 581 -29.59 0.99 -6.99
C TRP A 581 -30.57 0.25 -6.07
N VAL A 582 -31.25 0.96 -5.15
CA VAL A 582 -32.29 0.39 -4.27
C VAL A 582 -33.52 -0.02 -5.09
N VAL A 583 -33.93 0.83 -6.03
CA VAL A 583 -35.01 0.52 -6.99
C VAL A 583 -34.66 -0.77 -7.76
N GLY A 584 -33.42 -0.87 -8.25
CA GLY A 584 -32.92 -2.04 -8.98
C GLY A 584 -32.96 -3.34 -8.19
N ILE A 585 -32.60 -3.34 -6.90
CA ILE A 585 -32.69 -4.55 -6.06
C ILE A 585 -34.12 -4.90 -5.65
N GLN A 586 -35.04 -3.93 -5.59
CA GLN A 586 -36.46 -4.16 -5.27
C GLN A 586 -37.27 -4.63 -6.48
N GLU A 587 -36.76 -4.46 -7.71
CA GLU A 587 -37.44 -4.90 -8.91
C GLU A 587 -37.78 -6.41 -8.84
N GLY A 588 -39.07 -6.71 -8.98
CA GLY A 588 -39.61 -8.07 -8.87
C GLY A 588 -40.05 -8.51 -7.46
N TYR A 589 -39.86 -7.69 -6.41
CA TYR A 589 -40.18 -8.03 -5.02
C TYR A 589 -41.36 -7.23 -4.39
N GLY A 590 -41.92 -6.23 -5.10
CA GLY A 590 -42.91 -5.29 -4.55
C GLY A 590 -44.41 -5.65 -4.64
N ASN A 591 -44.82 -6.74 -5.30
CA ASN A 591 -46.24 -7.03 -5.59
C ASN A 591 -46.75 -8.31 -4.90
N ALA A 592 -46.68 -8.37 -3.58
CA ALA A 592 -47.19 -9.49 -2.77
C ALA A 592 -48.74 -9.63 -2.74
N LYS A 593 -49.49 -8.97 -3.65
CA LYS A 593 -50.96 -9.05 -3.64
C LYS A 593 -51.62 -9.89 -4.74
N GLU A 594 -50.97 -10.27 -5.84
CA GLU A 594 -51.72 -10.95 -6.93
C GLU A 594 -51.00 -12.05 -7.72
N SER A 595 -49.77 -12.41 -7.38
CA SER A 595 -49.16 -13.60 -7.98
C SER A 595 -49.31 -14.79 -7.04
N GLU A 596 -50.49 -15.42 -7.07
CA GLU A 596 -50.59 -16.88 -6.92
C GLU A 596 -49.78 -17.54 -8.07
N CYS A 597 -48.48 -17.26 -8.13
CA CYS A 597 -47.57 -18.02 -8.95
C CYS A 597 -47.62 -19.42 -8.37
N ASN A 598 -48.22 -20.33 -9.14
CA ASN A 598 -48.14 -21.78 -9.02
C ASN A 598 -46.67 -22.24 -8.99
N THR A 599 -45.92 -21.84 -7.97
CA THR A 599 -44.77 -22.58 -7.48
C THR A 599 -45.38 -23.77 -6.76
N THR A 600 -45.80 -24.74 -7.57
CA THR A 600 -45.93 -26.11 -7.11
C THR A 600 -44.67 -26.40 -6.30
N ASN A 601 -44.88 -26.60 -4.99
CA ASN A 601 -43.92 -27.15 -4.04
C ASN A 601 -43.48 -28.55 -4.52
N SER A 602 -42.83 -28.66 -5.69
CA SER A 602 -41.88 -29.73 -5.86
C SER A 602 -40.79 -29.39 -4.87
N GLN A 603 -40.87 -30.03 -3.70
CA GLN A 603 -39.73 -30.35 -2.87
C GLN A 603 -38.77 -31.21 -3.71
N THR A 604 -38.26 -30.68 -4.81
CA THR A 604 -36.99 -31.11 -5.36
C THR A 604 -36.04 -30.94 -4.21
N GLU A 605 -35.65 -32.06 -3.60
CA GLU A 605 -34.64 -32.13 -2.56
C GLU A 605 -33.48 -31.25 -3.02
N TYR A 606 -33.38 -30.06 -2.44
CA TYR A 606 -32.33 -29.13 -2.77
C TYR A 606 -31.06 -29.76 -2.22
N ILE A 607 -30.32 -30.45 -3.10
CA ILE A 607 -29.04 -31.07 -2.75
C ILE A 607 -28.18 -29.94 -2.23
N GLN A 608 -27.90 -29.95 -0.93
CA GLN A 608 -27.13 -28.88 -0.34
C GLN A 608 -25.70 -28.95 -0.88
N PRO A 609 -25.14 -27.82 -1.35
CA PRO A 609 -23.74 -27.76 -1.74
C PRO A 609 -22.87 -28.31 -0.61
N LYS A 610 -22.00 -29.26 -0.93
CA LYS A 610 -21.10 -29.86 0.05
C LYS A 610 -20.13 -28.78 0.53
N ALA A 611 -19.95 -28.67 1.84
CA ALA A 611 -18.90 -27.84 2.42
C ALA A 611 -17.52 -28.41 2.04
N GLU A 612 -16.66 -27.54 1.51
CA GLU A 612 -15.26 -27.80 1.21
C GLU A 612 -14.39 -27.12 2.27
N LEU A 613 -13.50 -27.88 2.91
CA LEU A 613 -12.51 -27.30 3.82
C LEU A 613 -11.50 -26.46 3.02
N LEU A 614 -11.10 -25.32 3.59
CA LEU A 614 -10.06 -24.50 2.96
C LEU A 614 -8.68 -25.13 3.19
N PRO A 615 -7.74 -24.98 2.23
CA PRO A 615 -6.32 -25.27 2.44
C PRO A 615 -5.80 -24.57 3.69
N GLN A 616 -5.20 -25.34 4.60
CA GLN A 616 -4.59 -24.86 5.84
C GLN A 616 -3.08 -24.90 5.73
N ILE A 617 -2.42 -23.82 6.14
CA ILE A 617 -0.97 -23.62 6.10
C ILE A 617 -0.47 -23.34 7.52
N SER A 618 0.63 -23.98 7.90
CA SER A 618 1.33 -23.74 9.17
C SER A 618 2.85 -23.83 8.96
N PRO A 619 3.65 -22.95 9.59
CA PRO A 619 3.20 -21.83 10.42
C PRO A 619 2.56 -20.71 9.58
N ALA A 620 1.72 -19.90 10.21
CA ALA A 620 1.04 -18.75 9.57
C ALA A 620 1.95 -17.52 9.51
N TRP A 621 2.72 -17.32 10.57
CA TRP A 621 3.68 -16.23 10.75
C TRP A 621 5.11 -16.77 10.79
N GLU A 622 6.04 -15.97 10.32
CA GLU A 622 7.48 -16.16 10.51
C GLU A 622 8.00 -15.04 11.40
N ASP A 623 8.65 -15.40 12.50
CA ASP A 623 9.44 -14.46 13.32
C ASP A 623 10.75 -14.19 12.58
N ILE A 624 10.98 -12.93 12.25
CA ILE A 624 12.15 -12.46 11.49
C ILE A 624 13.05 -11.55 12.34
N SER A 625 12.79 -11.45 13.65
CA SER A 625 13.52 -10.55 14.56
C SER A 625 15.00 -10.88 14.69
N LYS A 626 15.43 -12.10 14.35
CA LYS A 626 16.84 -12.51 14.41
C LYS A 626 17.59 -12.20 13.12
N GLU A 627 16.88 -12.25 12.00
CA GLU A 627 17.37 -12.04 10.65
C GLU A 627 17.48 -10.55 10.35
N VAL A 628 16.55 -9.76 10.90
CA VAL A 628 16.64 -8.31 11.01
C VAL A 628 17.61 -8.03 12.16
N GLY A 629 18.91 -8.14 11.91
CA GLY A 629 19.92 -7.89 12.93
C GLY A 629 19.78 -6.50 13.57
N GLU A 630 20.44 -6.30 14.71
CA GLU A 630 20.66 -4.98 15.33
C GLU A 630 21.62 -4.14 14.47
N GLU A 631 21.39 -4.05 13.16
CA GLU A 631 22.11 -3.11 12.33
C GLU A 631 21.87 -1.70 12.89
N LYS A 632 22.96 -0.97 13.10
CA LYS A 632 22.97 0.39 13.65
C LYS A 632 22.29 1.44 12.75
N PHE A 633 21.68 1.04 11.63
CA PHE A 633 21.01 1.97 10.75
C PHE A 633 19.69 2.44 11.36
N ARG A 634 19.42 3.73 11.22
CA ARG A 634 18.10 4.32 11.51
C ARG A 634 17.02 3.52 10.80
N LYS A 635 16.00 3.10 11.56
CA LYS A 635 14.87 2.35 11.02
C LYS A 635 13.99 3.29 10.20
N LEU A 636 13.53 2.80 9.06
CA LEU A 636 12.56 3.47 8.21
C LEU A 636 11.16 3.32 8.79
N ASP A 637 10.33 4.33 8.57
CA ASP A 637 8.91 4.29 8.90
C ASP A 637 8.12 3.52 7.84
N ILE A 638 7.08 2.81 8.28
CA ILE A 638 6.18 2.10 7.37
C ILE A 638 5.20 3.13 6.80
N PRO A 639 5.13 3.32 5.47
CA PRO A 639 4.15 4.23 4.88
C PRO A 639 2.72 3.77 5.21
N SER A 640 1.96 4.63 5.88
CA SER A 640 0.61 4.30 6.39
C SER A 640 -0.34 3.85 5.28
N SER A 641 -0.27 4.48 4.11
CA SER A 641 -1.05 4.14 2.91
C SER A 641 -0.76 2.74 2.35
N LEU A 642 0.39 2.15 2.70
CA LEU A 642 0.83 0.83 2.25
C LEU A 642 0.77 -0.24 3.35
N ASP A 643 0.49 0.14 4.60
CA ASP A 643 0.47 -0.80 5.74
C ASP A 643 -0.78 -1.70 5.73
N HIS A 644 -0.74 -2.72 4.89
CA HIS A 644 -1.71 -3.81 4.90
C HIS A 644 -1.47 -4.82 6.03
N LYS A 645 -0.52 -4.57 6.93
CA LYS A 645 -0.19 -5.42 8.08
C LYS A 645 0.22 -6.84 7.71
N PHE A 646 0.81 -7.03 6.54
CA PHE A 646 1.43 -8.32 6.16
C PHE A 646 2.82 -8.51 6.75
N PHE A 647 3.44 -7.39 7.16
CA PHE A 647 4.71 -7.30 7.86
C PHE A 647 4.44 -6.43 9.09
N VAL A 648 4.68 -6.95 10.29
CA VAL A 648 4.25 -6.28 11.52
C VAL A 648 5.29 -6.34 12.64
N LYS A 649 5.29 -5.30 13.48
CA LYS A 649 5.91 -5.33 14.79
C LYS A 649 4.98 -6.01 15.78
N SER A 650 5.46 -7.00 16.52
CA SER A 650 4.71 -7.69 17.57
C SER A 650 3.35 -8.24 17.10
N ALA A 651 3.38 -9.19 16.15
CA ALA A 651 2.19 -9.81 15.56
C ALA A 651 1.08 -10.23 16.55
N PRO A 652 1.38 -10.72 17.78
CA PRO A 652 0.32 -11.05 18.73
C PRO A 652 -0.55 -9.85 19.14
N PHE A 653 0.03 -8.65 19.23
CA PHE A 653 -0.61 -7.49 19.85
C PHE A 653 -0.95 -6.35 18.88
N CYS A 654 -0.27 -6.24 17.74
CA CYS A 654 -0.43 -5.09 16.85
C CYS A 654 -1.87 -4.90 16.35
N PHE A 655 -2.56 -6.00 16.03
CA PHE A 655 -3.94 -5.94 15.54
C PHE A 655 -4.92 -5.46 16.60
N THR A 656 -4.83 -6.02 17.81
CA THR A 656 -5.68 -5.60 18.94
C THR A 656 -5.37 -4.15 19.34
N ASN A 657 -4.10 -3.77 19.40
CA ASN A 657 -3.71 -2.39 19.70
C ASN A 657 -4.27 -1.41 18.66
N SER A 658 -4.32 -1.80 17.38
CA SER A 658 -4.88 -0.95 16.34
C SER A 658 -6.39 -0.75 16.44
N LEU A 659 -7.13 -1.61 17.16
CA LEU A 659 -8.56 -1.40 17.40
C LEU A 659 -8.85 -0.22 18.35
N PHE A 660 -7.86 0.16 19.17
CA PHE A 660 -8.03 1.18 20.22
C PHE A 660 -7.21 2.45 19.96
N ARG A 661 -6.48 2.52 18.84
CA ARG A 661 -5.82 3.75 18.43
C ARG A 661 -6.90 4.70 17.91
N ASN A 662 -6.98 5.88 18.49
CA ASN A 662 -7.77 6.94 17.89
C ASN A 662 -7.04 7.35 16.60
N ASP A 663 -7.65 7.10 15.45
CA ASP A 663 -7.14 7.54 14.13
C ASP A 663 -7.20 9.08 13.95
N LYS A 664 -7.17 9.84 15.06
CA LYS A 664 -7.09 11.30 15.10
C LYS A 664 -5.65 11.82 15.30
N ALA A 665 -4.66 10.95 15.10
CA ALA A 665 -3.25 11.32 15.17
C ALA A 665 -2.77 11.74 13.79
#